data_AF-A0A8H5GWB0-F1
#
_entry.id   AF-A0A8H5GWB0-F1
#
_cell.length_a   1.000
_cell.length_b   1.000
_cell.length_c   1.000
_cell.angle_alpha   90.00
_cell.angle_beta   90.00
_cell.angle_gamma   90.00
#
_symmetry.space_group_name_H-M   'P 1'
#
loop_
_entity.id
_entity.type
_entity.pdbx_description
1 polymer ?
#
loop_
_entity_poly.entity_id
_entity_poly.type
_entity_poly.pdbx_seq_one_letter_code
_entity_poly.pdbx_strand_id
1 'polypeptide(L)'
;MPSISSSIKLTEIFDSLPPEAQRTLVEKHLFPLLDSIPKEKSDHVISVASEFKTRLQPMPKLDLKSKKKEVNFLMQALSRDAKTAMTKERSNREELLAEVVDSLTDWLSDIWSVVYEFRDSYLQAHVCLLFVADVSTTLADLPGLGGCKCSLLNMPIDITIRKQNGKVMKSFSLRGPHTIHKALLWIWRELFVSLSAYGTSSAKRRMPEMIEDLEAILSWRALESLLYGGKTYRSSNILGDYDDGEEFDDTVHNTDEEEDDDDYIDEDDEDDGEYDGLDLSCTGCSCPFHAKHWPDFINDQRLHLRELVENRLHANYRSNPSLLLYQVICSISNNVTATKRTLLRETNENATKSADTIVGALEVYIRLTNTNKIAGLLDTHYHLLRSRDAEVLQKAVRALASSNFSVHTIQIMAIVEQELLECIRAIHAAVSAIFGNHNLPVHKSELEGILKLRVGTQERNDRANDWVEAAMTLGSPMNPMAIAAMMMGLPFGLPFIPMEDGGHEDVTAFLDDVDTSDPDFEEVNAEFRPKLRDRFEGWYKLIERLKEPAAPSLLGTMYIKIVELMPFMRGADIVDRMVLRLSEIQGKSHIGQGLHALSNFCIIQRKKVSANVLKQRRASERASAGSQDASPTSFGNPSAPFSFSFLPQPSQPSSHPPFGGMEDVD
;
A
#
# COMPACT_ATOMS: atom_id res chain seq x y z
N MET A 1 -52.28 -18.95 8.87
CA MET A 1 -51.18 -18.07 9.30
C MET A 1 -51.05 -18.18 10.81
N PRO A 2 -49.88 -18.53 11.36
CA PRO A 2 -49.69 -18.58 12.81
C PRO A 2 -49.83 -17.16 13.38
N SER A 3 -50.69 -16.98 14.39
CA SER A 3 -50.84 -15.68 15.05
C SER A 3 -49.54 -15.33 15.75
N ILE A 4 -48.90 -14.22 15.36
CA ILE A 4 -47.76 -13.65 16.09
C ILE A 4 -48.21 -13.47 17.55
N SER A 5 -47.52 -14.15 18.47
CA SER A 5 -47.82 -14.11 19.91
C SER A 5 -47.92 -12.66 20.38
N SER A 6 -48.96 -12.33 21.15
CA SER A 6 -49.17 -10.98 21.70
C SER A 6 -47.95 -10.46 22.49
N SER A 7 -47.14 -11.36 23.06
CA SER A 7 -45.89 -11.01 23.74
C SER A 7 -44.87 -10.38 22.80
N ILE A 8 -44.72 -10.89 21.58
CA ILE A 8 -43.75 -10.38 20.59
C ILE A 8 -44.13 -8.96 20.17
N LYS A 9 -45.42 -8.73 19.90
CA LYS A 9 -45.93 -7.39 19.57
C LYS A 9 -45.75 -6.41 20.73
N LEU A 10 -45.98 -6.86 21.97
CA LEU A 10 -45.78 -6.01 23.14
C LEU A 10 -44.31 -5.64 23.31
N THR A 11 -43.37 -6.57 23.12
CA THR A 11 -41.93 -6.28 23.16
C THR A 11 -41.51 -5.28 22.09
N GLU A 12 -41.97 -5.45 20.83
CA GLU A 12 -41.66 -4.50 19.76
C GLU A 12 -42.18 -3.08 20.08
N ILE A 13 -43.40 -2.98 20.62
CA ILE A 13 -43.96 -1.69 21.04
C ILE A 13 -43.17 -1.14 22.22
N PHE A 14 -42.90 -1.95 23.24
CA PHE A 14 -42.15 -1.56 24.44
C PHE A 14 -40.78 -0.99 24.07
N ASP A 15 -40.02 -1.68 23.23
CA ASP A 15 -38.68 -1.28 22.78
C ASP A 15 -38.71 0.01 21.93
N SER A 16 -39.84 0.31 21.26
CA SER A 16 -40.01 1.53 20.47
C SER A 16 -40.39 2.77 21.30
N LEU A 17 -40.82 2.59 22.55
CA LEU A 17 -41.25 3.68 23.41
C LEU A 17 -40.04 4.41 24.04
N PRO A 18 -40.12 5.74 24.23
CA PRO A 18 -39.16 6.47 25.05
C PRO A 18 -39.10 5.91 26.49
N PRO A 19 -37.98 6.06 27.23
CA PRO A 19 -37.84 5.50 28.57
C PRO A 19 -38.94 5.92 29.57
N GLU A 20 -39.41 7.17 29.48
CA GLU A 20 -40.53 7.64 30.33
C GLU A 20 -41.86 6.96 29.98
N ALA A 21 -42.10 6.69 28.70
CA ALA A 21 -43.29 5.98 28.24
C ALA A 21 -43.22 4.48 28.55
N GLN A 22 -42.04 3.86 28.44
CA GLN A 22 -41.79 2.49 28.91
C GLN A 22 -42.08 2.37 30.41
N ARG A 23 -41.55 3.30 31.21
CA ARG A 23 -41.79 3.35 32.65
C ARG A 23 -43.27 3.54 32.96
N THR A 24 -43.95 4.43 32.24
CA THR A 24 -45.40 4.66 32.39
C THR A 24 -46.20 3.40 32.03
N LEU A 25 -45.84 2.71 30.95
CA LEU A 25 -46.47 1.45 30.54
C LEU A 25 -46.28 0.36 31.60
N VAL A 26 -45.08 0.25 32.15
CA VAL A 26 -44.77 -0.67 33.25
C VAL A 26 -45.59 -0.34 34.49
N GLU A 27 -45.53 0.91 34.96
CA GLU A 27 -46.17 1.35 36.19
C GLU A 27 -47.70 1.29 36.12
N LYS A 28 -48.31 1.72 35.00
CA LYS A 28 -49.78 1.82 34.88
C LYS A 28 -50.46 0.57 34.37
N HIS A 29 -49.76 -0.29 33.63
CA HIS A 29 -50.37 -1.45 32.99
C HIS A 29 -49.73 -2.77 33.41
N LEU A 30 -48.40 -2.88 33.47
CA LEU A 30 -47.75 -4.16 33.80
C LEU A 30 -47.73 -4.46 35.31
N PHE A 31 -47.53 -3.47 36.18
CA PHE A 31 -47.58 -3.68 37.63
C PHE A 31 -48.98 -4.13 38.11
N PRO A 32 -50.09 -3.49 37.71
CA PRO A 32 -51.42 -3.99 38.08
C PRO A 32 -51.71 -5.40 37.55
N LEU A 33 -51.17 -5.75 36.39
CA LEU A 33 -51.25 -7.12 35.86
C LEU A 33 -50.47 -8.10 36.73
N LEU A 34 -49.29 -7.72 37.21
CA LEU A 34 -48.48 -8.52 38.13
C LEU A 34 -49.16 -8.70 39.50
N ASP A 35 -49.91 -7.71 39.96
CA ASP A 35 -50.71 -7.80 41.19
C ASP A 35 -51.95 -8.72 41.02
N SER A 36 -52.41 -8.91 39.78
CA SER A 36 -53.60 -9.71 39.46
C SER A 36 -53.33 -11.20 39.21
N ILE A 37 -52.06 -11.60 39.02
CA ILE A 37 -51.69 -13.01 38.84
C ILE A 37 -51.59 -13.75 40.18
N PRO A 38 -51.66 -15.10 40.20
CA PRO A 38 -51.45 -15.88 41.42
C PRO A 38 -50.13 -15.54 42.10
N LYS A 39 -50.13 -15.49 43.44
CA LYS A 39 -48.98 -15.07 44.25
C LYS A 39 -47.72 -15.87 43.91
N GLU A 40 -47.85 -17.18 43.65
CA GLU A 40 -46.73 -18.05 43.32
C GLU A 40 -45.99 -17.58 42.04
N LYS A 41 -46.74 -17.07 41.05
CA LYS A 41 -46.16 -16.54 39.81
C LYS A 41 -45.59 -15.14 39.99
N SER A 42 -46.24 -14.30 40.81
CA SER A 42 -45.73 -12.96 41.14
C SER A 42 -44.42 -13.06 41.93
N ASP A 43 -44.37 -13.92 42.95
CA ASP A 43 -43.17 -14.19 43.76
C ASP A 43 -42.04 -14.75 42.87
N HIS A 44 -42.36 -15.61 41.90
CA HIS A 44 -41.37 -16.07 40.93
C HIS A 44 -40.80 -14.93 40.07
N VAL A 45 -41.63 -14.04 39.54
CA VAL A 45 -41.17 -12.87 38.77
C VAL A 45 -40.31 -11.94 39.63
N ILE A 46 -40.70 -11.68 40.88
CA ILE A 46 -39.93 -10.87 41.83
C ILE A 46 -38.60 -11.55 42.18
N SER A 47 -38.59 -12.86 42.37
CA SER A 47 -37.37 -13.64 42.59
C SER A 47 -36.41 -13.51 41.41
N VAL A 48 -36.90 -13.68 40.18
CA VAL A 48 -36.10 -13.51 38.96
C VAL A 48 -35.58 -12.07 38.82
N ALA A 49 -36.41 -11.06 39.08
CA ALA A 49 -35.99 -9.66 39.07
C ALA A 49 -34.93 -9.36 40.16
N SER A 50 -35.04 -10.00 41.32
CA SER A 50 -34.06 -9.87 42.41
C SER A 50 -32.73 -10.55 42.06
N GLU A 51 -32.77 -11.70 41.37
CA GLU A 51 -31.59 -12.35 40.81
C GLU A 51 -30.92 -11.46 39.75
N PHE A 52 -31.69 -10.83 38.86
CA PHE A 52 -31.14 -9.85 37.91
C PHE A 52 -30.49 -8.67 38.61
N LYS A 53 -31.13 -8.11 39.64
CA LYS A 53 -30.59 -6.99 40.42
C LYS A 53 -29.28 -7.36 41.10
N THR A 54 -29.21 -8.51 41.76
CA THR A 54 -28.00 -8.98 42.45
C THR A 54 -26.87 -9.27 41.47
N ARG A 55 -27.19 -9.90 40.32
CA ARG A 55 -26.24 -10.16 39.23
C ARG A 55 -25.68 -8.89 38.60
N LEU A 56 -26.48 -7.83 38.43
CA LEU A 56 -26.05 -6.58 37.78
C LEU A 56 -25.51 -5.54 38.77
N GLN A 57 -25.64 -5.75 40.09
CA GLN A 57 -25.15 -4.81 41.10
C GLN A 57 -23.63 -4.52 41.00
N PRO A 58 -22.74 -5.49 40.78
CA PRO A 58 -21.30 -5.22 40.66
C PRO A 58 -20.89 -4.72 39.27
N MET A 59 -21.84 -4.45 38.36
CA MET A 59 -21.53 -4.03 37.01
C MET A 59 -20.86 -2.64 37.00
N PRO A 60 -19.66 -2.51 36.40
CA PRO A 60 -19.02 -1.22 36.21
C PRO A 60 -19.91 -0.27 35.40
N LYS A 61 -19.93 1.01 35.78
CA LYS A 61 -20.69 2.03 35.06
C LYS A 61 -19.81 2.65 33.98
N LEU A 62 -20.15 2.42 32.71
CA LEU A 62 -19.46 3.01 31.57
C LEU A 62 -19.85 4.49 31.37
N ASP A 63 -19.34 5.39 32.21
CA ASP A 63 -19.56 6.83 32.09
C ASP A 63 -18.58 7.49 31.10
N LEU A 64 -18.90 7.35 29.82
CA LEU A 64 -18.13 7.96 28.73
C LEU A 64 -17.96 9.47 28.89
N LYS A 65 -18.94 10.18 29.45
CA LYS A 65 -18.88 11.64 29.58
C LYS A 65 -17.83 12.03 30.61
N SER A 66 -17.80 11.34 31.74
CA SER A 66 -16.78 11.57 32.77
C SER A 66 -15.41 11.17 32.26
N LYS A 67 -15.29 10.01 31.59
CA LYS A 67 -14.01 9.56 31.03
C LYS A 67 -13.46 10.49 29.95
N LYS A 68 -14.32 10.99 29.04
CA LYS A 68 -13.94 12.01 28.06
C LYS A 68 -13.40 13.28 28.70
N LYS A 69 -14.00 13.75 29.81
CA LYS A 69 -13.52 14.94 30.51
C LYS A 69 -12.14 14.73 31.11
N GLU A 70 -11.93 13.59 31.78
CA GLU A 70 -10.65 13.20 32.37
C GLU A 70 -9.54 13.12 31.32
N VAL A 71 -9.74 12.30 30.29
CA VAL A 71 -8.74 12.09 29.24
C VAL A 71 -8.48 13.38 28.44
N ASN A 72 -9.51 14.15 28.10
CA ASN A 72 -9.31 15.43 27.41
C ASN A 72 -8.54 16.44 28.28
N PHE A 73 -8.74 16.43 29.60
CA PHE A 73 -7.97 17.26 30.51
C PHE A 73 -6.48 16.87 30.49
N LEU A 74 -6.18 15.57 30.52
CA LEU A 74 -4.81 15.05 30.42
C LEU A 74 -4.18 15.37 29.06
N MET A 75 -4.88 15.18 27.94
CA MET A 75 -4.42 15.53 26.59
C MET A 75 -4.13 17.04 26.44
N GLN A 76 -4.95 17.90 27.08
CA GLN A 76 -4.70 19.34 27.11
C GLN A 76 -3.50 19.72 28.00
N ALA A 77 -3.26 18.97 29.08
CA ALA A 77 -2.06 19.13 29.91
C ALA A 77 -0.81 18.73 29.12
N LEU A 78 -0.84 17.59 28.44
CA LEU A 78 0.21 17.09 27.57
C LEU A 78 0.56 18.09 26.45
N SER A 79 -0.46 18.66 25.80
CA SER A 79 -0.28 19.69 24.77
C SER A 79 0.32 20.98 25.31
N ARG A 80 -0.03 21.38 26.56
CA ARG A 80 0.58 22.55 27.22
C ARG A 80 2.02 22.29 27.63
N ASP A 81 2.32 21.08 28.11
CA ASP A 81 3.68 20.68 28.47
C ASP A 81 4.59 20.69 27.25
N ALA A 82 4.15 20.16 26.11
CA ALA A 82 4.92 20.20 24.86
C ALA A 82 5.31 21.63 24.45
N LYS A 83 4.40 22.61 24.59
CA LYS A 83 4.69 24.03 24.34
C LYS A 83 5.65 24.63 25.36
N THR A 84 5.56 24.20 26.61
CA THR A 84 6.37 24.74 27.71
C THR A 84 7.79 24.17 27.69
N ALA A 85 7.95 22.90 27.34
CA ALA A 85 9.23 22.20 27.22
C ALA A 85 10.18 22.86 26.20
N MET A 86 9.64 23.56 25.19
CA MET A 86 10.45 24.37 24.28
C MET A 86 11.16 25.55 24.96
N THR A 87 10.65 26.00 26.12
CA THR A 87 11.15 27.16 26.86
C THR A 87 11.75 26.81 28.22
N LYS A 88 11.47 25.62 28.76
CA LYS A 88 11.91 25.17 30.09
C LYS A 88 12.60 23.81 30.00
N GLU A 89 13.66 23.62 30.78
CA GLU A 89 14.50 22.41 30.78
C GLU A 89 13.83 21.13 31.35
N ARG A 90 12.62 21.20 31.92
CA ARG A 90 11.93 20.02 32.46
C ARG A 90 10.53 19.88 31.84
N SER A 91 10.27 18.72 31.27
CA SER A 91 8.99 18.30 30.67
C SER A 91 8.41 17.15 31.49
N ASN A 92 7.11 17.20 31.80
CA ASN A 92 6.39 16.12 32.47
C ASN A 92 5.68 15.20 31.46
N ARG A 93 6.16 15.18 30.20
CA ARG A 93 5.50 14.48 29.10
C ARG A 93 5.32 12.99 29.35
N GLU A 94 6.34 12.30 29.86
CA GLU A 94 6.30 10.84 30.06
C GLU A 94 5.28 10.45 31.14
N GLU A 95 5.21 11.20 32.24
CA GLU A 95 4.20 11.00 33.30
C GLU A 95 2.78 11.24 32.79
N LEU A 96 2.56 12.34 32.05
CA LEU A 96 1.25 12.64 31.45
C LEU A 96 0.83 11.59 30.42
N LEU A 97 1.77 11.07 29.62
CA LEU A 97 1.51 9.99 28.68
C LEU A 97 1.12 8.70 29.41
N ALA A 98 1.87 8.35 30.46
CA ALA A 98 1.57 7.20 31.31
C ALA A 98 0.18 7.32 31.94
N GLU A 99 -0.16 8.47 32.53
CA GLU A 99 -1.49 8.71 33.12
C GLU A 99 -2.62 8.55 32.10
N VAL A 100 -2.45 9.02 30.86
CA VAL A 100 -3.46 8.83 29.81
C VAL A 100 -3.59 7.34 29.48
N VAL A 101 -2.48 6.65 29.25
CA VAL A 101 -2.48 5.22 28.90
C VAL A 101 -3.08 4.37 30.02
N ASP A 102 -2.68 4.58 31.27
CA ASP A 102 -3.20 3.88 32.45
C ASP A 102 -4.71 4.11 32.58
N SER A 103 -5.13 5.38 32.45
CA SER A 103 -6.55 5.75 32.48
C SER A 103 -7.36 5.00 31.40
N LEU A 104 -6.82 4.85 30.19
CA LEU A 104 -7.48 4.11 29.11
C LEU A 104 -7.49 2.59 29.36
N THR A 105 -6.34 2.03 29.73
CA THR A 105 -6.13 0.58 29.86
C THR A 105 -6.89 -0.02 31.04
N ASP A 106 -6.98 0.67 32.17
CA ASP A 106 -7.83 0.28 33.30
C ASP A 106 -9.30 0.17 32.87
N TRP A 107 -9.75 1.12 32.05
CA TRP A 107 -11.13 1.17 31.60
C TRP A 107 -11.50 0.06 30.62
N LEU A 108 -10.52 -0.53 29.93
CA LEU A 108 -10.74 -1.66 29.03
C LEU A 108 -11.26 -2.90 29.76
N SER A 109 -10.79 -3.14 30.99
CA SER A 109 -11.26 -4.24 31.84
C SER A 109 -12.74 -4.07 32.21
N ASP A 110 -13.14 -2.84 32.56
CA ASP A 110 -14.54 -2.49 32.85
C ASP A 110 -15.44 -2.71 31.63
N ILE A 111 -15.01 -2.22 30.46
CA ILE A 111 -15.75 -2.38 29.20
C ILE A 111 -15.94 -3.85 28.87
N TRP A 112 -14.87 -4.64 28.94
CA TRP A 112 -14.93 -6.08 28.69
C TRP A 112 -15.89 -6.80 29.65
N SER A 113 -15.81 -6.48 30.95
CA SER A 113 -16.66 -7.08 31.97
C SER A 113 -18.14 -6.83 31.67
N VAL A 114 -18.50 -5.59 31.33
CA VAL A 114 -19.88 -5.19 30.99
C VAL A 114 -20.43 -6.02 29.81
N VAL A 115 -19.64 -6.22 28.75
CA VAL A 115 -20.14 -6.91 27.53
C VAL A 115 -20.08 -8.43 27.60
N TYR A 116 -19.07 -9.00 28.26
CA TYR A 116 -18.85 -10.45 28.25
C TYR A 116 -19.42 -11.12 29.52
N GLU A 117 -19.18 -10.55 30.69
CA GLU A 117 -19.66 -11.12 31.96
C GLU A 117 -21.12 -10.75 32.25
N PHE A 118 -21.43 -9.45 32.21
CA PHE A 118 -22.78 -8.96 32.51
C PHE A 118 -23.73 -9.08 31.34
N ARG A 119 -23.20 -9.05 30.11
CA ARG A 119 -23.93 -9.23 28.84
C ARG A 119 -24.92 -8.11 28.57
N ASP A 120 -24.53 -6.88 28.90
CA ASP A 120 -25.38 -5.70 28.81
C ASP A 120 -24.65 -4.51 28.15
N SER A 121 -25.39 -3.45 27.84
CA SER A 121 -24.86 -2.16 27.39
C SER A 121 -23.91 -2.22 26.19
N TYR A 122 -24.08 -3.20 25.29
CA TYR A 122 -23.19 -3.43 24.14
C TYR A 122 -22.96 -2.19 23.27
N LEU A 123 -24.01 -1.41 23.01
CA LEU A 123 -23.89 -0.17 22.22
C LEU A 123 -23.06 0.89 22.96
N GLN A 124 -23.28 1.06 24.26
CA GLN A 124 -22.51 2.00 25.07
C GLN A 124 -21.04 1.58 25.14
N ALA A 125 -20.78 0.28 25.34
CA ALA A 125 -19.43 -0.29 25.34
C ALA A 125 -18.73 -0.09 23.99
N HIS A 126 -19.42 -0.28 22.87
CA HIS A 126 -18.89 -0.02 21.54
C HIS A 126 -18.47 1.46 21.38
N VAL A 127 -19.32 2.41 21.78
CA VAL A 127 -18.97 3.85 21.73
C VAL A 127 -17.80 4.18 22.66
N CYS A 128 -17.67 3.49 23.81
CA CYS A 128 -16.52 3.63 24.68
C CYS A 128 -15.22 3.14 24.00
N LEU A 129 -15.26 1.98 23.32
CA LEU A 129 -14.10 1.45 22.60
C LEU A 129 -13.69 2.37 21.42
N LEU A 130 -14.66 2.93 20.69
CA LEU A 130 -14.38 3.93 19.65
C LEU A 130 -13.63 5.14 20.23
N PHE A 131 -14.04 5.62 21.41
CA PHE A 131 -13.34 6.72 22.07
C PHE A 131 -11.91 6.34 22.47
N VAL A 132 -11.67 5.13 22.99
CA VAL A 132 -10.30 4.68 23.31
C VAL A 132 -9.44 4.57 22.06
N ALA A 133 -9.97 4.05 20.94
CA ALA A 133 -9.27 3.99 19.67
C ALA A 133 -8.90 5.37 19.13
N ASP A 134 -9.82 6.33 19.20
CA ASP A 134 -9.61 7.72 18.77
C ASP A 134 -8.46 8.39 19.55
N VAL A 135 -8.49 8.25 20.88
CA VAL A 135 -7.42 8.79 21.74
C VAL A 135 -6.09 8.08 21.50
N SER A 136 -6.09 6.75 21.35
CA SER A 136 -4.86 5.99 21.11
C SER A 136 -4.20 6.36 19.77
N THR A 137 -5.02 6.58 18.74
CA THR A 137 -4.56 7.06 17.42
C THR A 137 -3.98 8.47 17.54
N THR A 138 -4.72 9.37 18.21
CA THR A 138 -4.27 10.74 18.48
C THR A 138 -2.93 10.75 19.22
N LEU A 139 -2.74 9.88 20.21
CA LEU A 139 -1.49 9.74 20.95
C LEU A 139 -0.34 9.30 20.04
N ALA A 140 -0.54 8.29 19.20
CA ALA A 140 0.47 7.80 18.25
C ALA A 140 0.92 8.88 17.24
N ASP A 141 0.00 9.76 16.88
CA ASP A 141 0.27 10.85 15.94
C ASP A 141 0.99 12.04 16.58
N LEU A 142 1.02 12.15 17.92
CA LEU A 142 1.68 13.26 18.60
C LEU A 142 3.17 13.36 18.20
N PRO A 143 3.67 14.57 17.89
CA PRO A 143 5.09 14.76 17.62
C PRO A 143 5.93 14.47 18.88
N GLY A 144 7.12 13.92 18.66
CA GLY A 144 8.07 13.62 19.72
C GLY A 144 8.82 14.85 20.23
N LEU A 145 9.38 14.77 21.45
CA LEU A 145 10.33 15.77 21.95
C LEU A 145 11.57 15.76 21.05
N GLY A 146 11.88 16.90 20.44
CA GLY A 146 12.98 17.00 19.47
C GLY A 146 12.77 16.19 18.18
N GLY A 147 11.53 15.84 17.85
CA GLY A 147 11.17 15.12 16.62
C GLY A 147 11.25 13.57 16.69
N CYS A 148 11.91 12.97 17.69
CA CYS A 148 11.95 11.50 17.84
C CYS A 148 10.70 11.00 18.57
N LYS A 149 9.91 10.11 17.95
CA LYS A 149 8.78 9.41 18.60
C LYS A 149 9.21 8.21 19.46
N CYS A 150 10.51 8.03 19.65
CA CYS A 150 11.15 6.79 20.08
C CYS A 150 10.76 6.36 21.51
N SER A 151 10.69 7.30 22.47
CA SER A 151 10.22 7.04 23.85
C SER A 151 8.73 6.64 23.86
N LEU A 152 7.91 7.32 23.05
CA LEU A 152 6.47 7.03 22.94
C LEU A 152 6.20 5.66 22.30
N LEU A 153 6.91 5.31 21.22
CA LEU A 153 6.72 4.04 20.52
C LEU A 153 7.20 2.84 21.33
N ASN A 154 8.19 3.04 22.21
CA ASN A 154 8.77 1.98 23.05
C ASN A 154 8.24 1.95 24.49
N MET A 155 7.27 2.81 24.83
CA MET A 155 6.68 2.83 26.18
C MET A 155 6.05 1.46 26.49
N PRO A 156 6.45 0.75 27.57
CA PRO A 156 5.83 -0.51 27.94
C PRO A 156 4.40 -0.24 28.43
N ILE A 157 3.46 -1.05 27.95
CA ILE A 157 2.04 -0.96 28.30
C ILE A 157 1.55 -2.37 28.61
N ASP A 158 1.25 -2.63 29.88
CA ASP A 158 0.72 -3.93 30.31
C ASP A 158 -0.78 -3.83 30.57
N ILE A 159 -1.57 -4.65 29.87
CA ILE A 159 -3.02 -4.67 30.00
C ILE A 159 -3.42 -6.04 30.52
N THR A 160 -4.02 -6.09 31.71
CA THR A 160 -4.52 -7.34 32.30
C THR A 160 -6.03 -7.30 32.46
N ILE A 161 -6.74 -8.12 31.69
CA ILE A 161 -8.19 -8.25 31.77
C ILE A 161 -8.52 -9.40 32.73
N ARG A 162 -9.26 -9.09 33.80
CA ARG A 162 -9.60 -10.03 34.87
C ARG A 162 -11.11 -10.21 34.99
N LYS A 163 -11.51 -11.40 35.41
CA LYS A 163 -12.89 -11.67 35.85
C LYS A 163 -13.18 -11.04 37.20
N GLN A 164 -14.45 -10.94 37.55
CA GLN A 164 -14.89 -10.56 38.91
C GLN A 164 -14.28 -11.42 40.04
N ASN A 165 -13.95 -12.68 39.77
CA ASN A 165 -13.30 -13.55 40.75
C ASN A 165 -11.76 -13.38 40.82
N GLY A 166 -11.21 -12.38 40.13
CA GLY A 166 -9.78 -12.08 40.06
C GLY A 166 -9.00 -12.90 39.04
N LYS A 167 -9.60 -13.93 38.42
CA LYS A 167 -8.93 -14.77 37.43
C LYS A 167 -8.56 -13.95 36.20
N VAL A 168 -7.29 -13.99 35.81
CA VAL A 168 -6.80 -13.39 34.58
C VAL A 168 -7.38 -14.13 33.38
N MET A 169 -7.98 -13.38 32.46
CA MET A 169 -8.52 -13.91 31.21
C MET A 169 -7.59 -13.71 30.04
N LYS A 170 -6.97 -12.53 29.99
CA LYS A 170 -6.00 -12.20 28.97
C LYS A 170 -5.07 -11.11 29.49
N SER A 171 -3.78 -11.33 29.27
CA SER A 171 -2.74 -10.32 29.46
C SER A 171 -2.18 -9.94 28.10
N PHE A 172 -1.81 -8.67 27.97
CA PHE A 172 -1.09 -8.11 26.84
C PHE A 172 0.12 -7.38 27.38
N SER A 173 1.30 -7.64 26.82
CA SER A 173 2.47 -6.78 26.97
C SER A 173 2.68 -6.10 25.62
N LEU A 174 2.55 -4.78 25.62
CA LEU A 174 2.49 -3.94 24.42
C LEU A 174 3.59 -2.88 24.48
N ARG A 175 4.00 -2.39 23.31
CA ARG A 175 4.97 -1.31 23.19
C ARG A 175 4.32 -0.13 22.46
N GLY A 176 4.18 0.97 23.18
CA GLY A 176 3.65 2.25 22.71
C GLY A 176 2.13 2.27 22.50
N PRO A 177 1.49 3.45 22.57
CA PRO A 177 0.04 3.57 22.44
C PRO A 177 -0.53 3.08 21.10
N HIS A 178 0.28 3.14 20.05
CA HIS A 178 -0.09 2.66 18.73
C HIS A 178 -0.43 1.17 18.69
N THR A 179 0.02 0.34 19.66
CA THR A 179 -0.30 -1.10 19.72
C THR A 179 -1.50 -1.44 20.61
N ILE A 180 -2.10 -0.47 21.31
CA ILE A 180 -3.31 -0.67 22.14
C ILE A 180 -4.49 -1.23 21.31
N HIS A 181 -4.51 -0.96 20.01
CA HIS A 181 -5.51 -1.52 19.09
C HIS A 181 -5.59 -3.06 19.15
N LYS A 182 -4.50 -3.77 19.49
CA LYS A 182 -4.51 -5.23 19.67
C LYS A 182 -5.47 -5.65 20.78
N ALA A 183 -5.40 -4.99 21.94
CA ALA A 183 -6.30 -5.24 23.06
C ALA A 183 -7.73 -4.80 22.74
N LEU A 184 -7.90 -3.65 22.08
CA LEU A 184 -9.22 -3.16 21.65
C LEU A 184 -9.93 -4.16 20.72
N LEU A 185 -9.23 -4.65 19.68
CA LEU A 185 -9.78 -5.62 18.73
C LEU A 185 -10.11 -6.95 19.40
N TRP A 186 -9.32 -7.37 20.38
CA TRP A 186 -9.69 -8.52 21.21
C TRP A 186 -11.02 -8.26 21.93
N ILE A 187 -11.19 -7.13 22.62
CA ILE A 187 -12.43 -6.80 23.35
C ILE A 187 -13.61 -6.64 22.40
N TRP A 188 -13.45 -6.01 21.23
CA TRP A 188 -14.50 -5.93 20.21
C TRP A 188 -14.92 -7.31 19.73
N ARG A 189 -13.98 -8.25 19.55
CA ARG A 189 -14.31 -9.63 19.19
C ARG A 189 -15.19 -10.26 20.27
N GLU A 190 -14.81 -10.13 21.53
CA GLU A 190 -15.59 -10.62 22.69
C GLU A 190 -16.99 -9.98 22.73
N LEU A 191 -17.07 -8.67 22.48
CA LEU A 191 -18.32 -7.91 22.39
C LEU A 191 -19.23 -8.49 21.31
N PHE A 192 -18.73 -8.67 20.08
CA PHE A 192 -19.55 -9.11 18.96
C PHE A 192 -20.06 -10.55 19.12
N VAL A 193 -19.23 -11.48 19.60
CA VAL A 193 -19.69 -12.86 19.82
C VAL A 193 -20.67 -12.94 20.99
N SER A 194 -20.47 -12.15 22.06
CA SER A 194 -21.41 -12.05 23.19
C SER A 194 -22.74 -11.42 22.76
N LEU A 195 -22.69 -10.30 22.02
CA LEU A 195 -23.85 -9.63 21.45
C LEU A 195 -24.64 -10.55 20.51
N SER A 196 -23.94 -11.33 19.69
CA SER A 196 -24.54 -12.30 18.78
C SER A 196 -25.20 -13.48 19.52
N ALA A 197 -24.62 -13.93 20.64
CA ALA A 197 -25.21 -14.98 21.48
C ALA A 197 -26.41 -14.46 22.28
N TYR A 198 -26.24 -13.38 23.04
CA TYR A 198 -27.16 -12.97 24.10
C TYR A 198 -27.94 -11.68 23.83
N GLY A 199 -27.53 -10.89 22.84
CA GLY A 199 -28.14 -9.61 22.56
C GLY A 199 -29.62 -9.70 22.18
N THR A 200 -30.32 -8.59 22.32
CA THR A 200 -31.68 -8.45 21.76
C THR A 200 -31.61 -8.43 20.23
N SER A 201 -32.70 -8.82 19.56
CA SER A 201 -32.79 -8.77 18.09
C SER A 201 -32.52 -7.36 17.55
N SER A 202 -32.93 -6.32 18.29
CA SER A 202 -32.64 -4.93 17.92
C SER A 202 -31.15 -4.63 17.98
N ALA A 203 -30.46 -5.03 19.05
CA ALA A 203 -29.03 -4.82 19.20
C ALA A 203 -28.21 -5.63 18.17
N LYS A 204 -28.60 -6.88 17.89
CA LYS A 204 -27.95 -7.71 16.85
C LYS A 204 -28.01 -7.07 15.46
N ARG A 205 -29.13 -6.40 15.12
CA ARG A 205 -29.27 -5.67 13.85
C ARG A 205 -28.30 -4.48 13.70
N ARG A 206 -27.72 -3.99 14.80
CA ARG A 206 -26.74 -2.89 14.80
C ARG A 206 -25.30 -3.36 14.55
N MET A 207 -25.02 -4.67 14.59
CA MET A 207 -23.66 -5.21 14.40
C MET A 207 -23.00 -4.76 13.08
N PRO A 208 -23.69 -4.73 11.93
CA PRO A 208 -23.08 -4.24 10.69
C PRO A 208 -22.63 -2.78 10.76
N GLU A 209 -23.45 -1.92 11.39
CA GLU A 209 -23.09 -0.50 11.59
C GLU A 209 -21.90 -0.36 12.54
N MET A 210 -21.84 -1.15 13.61
CA MET A 210 -20.70 -1.16 14.53
C MET A 210 -19.40 -1.65 13.88
N ILE A 211 -19.48 -2.55 12.90
CA ILE A 211 -18.32 -3.01 12.12
C ILE A 211 -17.87 -1.90 11.16
N GLU A 212 -18.80 -1.14 10.59
CA GLU A 212 -18.50 0.03 9.77
C GLU A 212 -17.85 1.15 10.58
N ASP A 213 -18.33 1.42 11.80
CA ASP A 213 -17.70 2.38 12.73
C ASP A 213 -16.25 1.96 13.07
N LEU A 214 -16.01 0.65 13.27
CA LEU A 214 -14.66 0.10 13.51
C LEU A 214 -13.75 0.30 12.28
N GLU A 215 -14.27 0.05 11.08
CA GLU A 215 -13.51 0.30 9.86
C GLU A 215 -13.17 1.77 9.68
N ALA A 216 -14.13 2.67 9.97
CA ALA A 216 -13.92 4.10 9.81
C ALA A 216 -12.77 4.64 10.67
N ILE A 217 -12.56 4.04 11.86
CA ILE A 217 -11.53 4.49 12.80
C ILE A 217 -10.19 3.75 12.67
N LEU A 218 -10.18 2.45 12.37
CA LEU A 218 -8.96 1.61 12.34
C LEU A 218 -8.63 1.03 10.95
N SER A 219 -9.34 1.47 9.92
CA SER A 219 -9.33 0.94 8.54
C SER A 219 -9.88 -0.48 8.39
N TRP A 220 -10.07 -0.90 7.14
CA TRP A 220 -10.56 -2.23 6.81
C TRP A 220 -9.61 -3.36 7.28
N ARG A 221 -8.31 -3.08 7.46
CA ARG A 221 -7.33 -4.08 7.93
C ARG A 221 -7.64 -4.55 9.34
N ALA A 222 -8.18 -3.67 10.17
CA ALA A 222 -8.59 -4.01 11.53
C ALA A 222 -9.72 -5.06 11.57
N LEU A 223 -10.53 -5.16 10.50
CA LEU A 223 -11.60 -6.17 10.42
C LEU A 223 -11.05 -7.59 10.31
N GLU A 224 -9.91 -7.78 9.64
CA GLU A 224 -9.22 -9.08 9.63
C GLU A 224 -8.68 -9.39 11.02
N SER A 225 -7.89 -8.47 11.60
CA SER A 225 -7.30 -8.62 12.92
C SER A 225 -8.34 -8.80 14.03
N LEU A 226 -9.53 -8.21 13.88
CA LEU A 226 -10.69 -8.43 14.77
C LEU A 226 -11.00 -9.93 14.90
N LEU A 227 -11.02 -10.69 13.80
CA LEU A 227 -11.31 -12.12 13.84
C LEU A 227 -10.22 -12.91 14.58
N TYR A 228 -8.97 -12.47 14.45
CA TYR A 228 -7.81 -13.04 15.14
C TYR A 228 -7.61 -12.51 16.57
N GLY A 229 -8.53 -11.68 17.07
CA GLY A 229 -8.46 -11.12 18.43
C GLY A 229 -7.31 -10.14 18.60
N GLY A 230 -7.08 -9.30 17.60
CA GLY A 230 -6.05 -8.27 17.59
C GLY A 230 -4.67 -8.74 17.10
N LYS A 231 -4.49 -10.03 16.81
CA LYS A 231 -3.25 -10.53 16.21
C LYS A 231 -3.21 -10.20 14.72
N THR A 232 -2.06 -9.73 14.24
CA THR A 232 -1.81 -9.58 12.80
C THR A 232 -1.59 -10.96 12.21
N TYR A 233 -2.44 -11.38 11.27
CA TYR A 233 -2.21 -12.64 10.57
C TYR A 233 -1.18 -12.43 9.45
N ARG A 234 -0.34 -13.44 9.19
CA ARG A 234 0.80 -13.47 8.24
C ARG A 234 0.49 -13.08 6.79
N SER A 235 -0.71 -12.60 6.46
CA SER A 235 -0.97 -12.06 5.12
C SER A 235 -0.09 -10.83 4.81
N SER A 236 0.48 -10.14 5.82
CA SER A 236 1.53 -9.12 5.61
C SER A 236 2.84 -9.72 5.08
N ASN A 237 3.22 -10.94 5.50
CA ASN A 237 4.44 -11.62 5.06
C ASN A 237 4.41 -12.02 3.57
N ILE A 238 3.24 -12.01 2.91
CA ILE A 238 3.11 -12.32 1.48
C ILE A 238 3.63 -11.17 0.60
N LEU A 239 3.69 -9.93 1.12
CA LEU A 239 4.14 -8.76 0.37
C LEU A 239 5.63 -8.41 0.57
N GLY A 240 6.36 -9.12 1.42
CA GLY A 240 7.83 -9.30 1.36
C GLY A 240 8.73 -8.06 1.24
N ASP A 241 8.27 -6.83 1.48
CA ASP A 241 9.06 -5.63 1.16
C ASP A 241 8.85 -4.41 2.07
N TYR A 242 8.30 -4.60 3.26
CA TYR A 242 8.42 -3.58 4.30
C TYR A 242 8.93 -4.23 5.57
N ASP A 243 10.23 -4.03 5.74
CA ASP A 243 11.05 -4.22 6.93
C ASP A 243 10.48 -3.41 8.11
N ASP A 244 9.35 -3.87 8.66
CA ASP A 244 8.89 -3.46 9.98
C ASP A 244 9.48 -4.47 10.97
N GLY A 245 10.76 -4.28 11.28
CA GLY A 245 11.61 -5.14 12.10
C GLY A 245 11.24 -5.20 13.58
N GLU A 246 9.96 -5.38 13.90
CA GLU A 246 9.41 -5.37 15.27
C GLU A 246 8.57 -6.64 15.58
N GLU A 247 8.89 -7.78 14.96
CA GLU A 247 8.50 -9.10 15.49
C GLU A 247 9.75 -9.85 15.98
N PHE A 248 10.47 -9.24 16.92
CA PHE A 248 11.28 -9.98 17.89
C PHE A 248 10.39 -10.27 19.09
N ASP A 249 9.45 -11.19 18.92
CA ASP A 249 8.85 -11.87 20.07
C ASP A 249 9.89 -12.87 20.55
N ASP A 250 10.62 -12.50 21.62
CA ASP A 250 11.65 -13.27 22.32
C ASP A 250 11.03 -14.51 23.01
N THR A 251 10.39 -15.39 22.24
CA THR A 251 10.25 -16.80 22.61
C THR A 251 11.38 -17.59 21.96
N VAL A 252 12.62 -17.19 22.28
CA VAL A 252 13.81 -17.98 21.98
C VAL A 252 13.78 -19.21 22.88
N HIS A 253 13.24 -20.31 22.36
CA HIS A 253 13.51 -21.64 22.89
C HIS A 253 15.01 -21.93 22.72
N ASN A 254 15.81 -21.58 23.74
CA ASN A 254 17.13 -22.15 23.93
C ASN A 254 16.96 -23.65 24.20
N THR A 255 17.11 -24.44 23.15
CA THR A 255 17.31 -25.89 23.23
C THR A 255 18.70 -26.18 22.69
N ASP A 256 19.70 -25.70 23.42
CA ASP A 256 21.05 -26.27 23.33
C ASP A 256 21.15 -27.31 24.46
N GLU A 257 20.98 -28.57 24.03
CA GLU A 257 21.34 -29.77 24.76
C GLU A 257 22.86 -29.77 24.99
N GLU A 258 23.32 -29.51 26.22
CA GLU A 258 24.53 -30.14 26.71
C GLU A 258 24.27 -30.70 28.12
N GLU A 259 24.40 -32.01 28.20
CA GLU A 259 24.36 -32.88 29.36
C GLU A 259 25.43 -32.43 30.40
N ASP A 260 25.03 -32.19 31.65
CA ASP A 260 25.75 -32.69 32.84
C ASP A 260 25.04 -32.27 34.14
N ASP A 261 24.56 -33.29 34.86
CA ASP A 261 24.65 -33.50 36.32
C ASP A 261 24.66 -32.29 37.28
N ASP A 262 23.56 -32.12 38.03
CA ASP A 262 23.50 -32.33 39.50
C ASP A 262 22.42 -31.47 40.19
N ASP A 263 21.38 -32.16 40.66
CA ASP A 263 20.61 -31.97 41.90
C ASP A 263 20.74 -30.63 42.65
N TYR A 264 19.79 -29.71 42.44
CA TYR A 264 19.16 -28.94 43.52
C TYR A 264 17.70 -28.63 43.17
N ILE A 265 16.80 -29.45 43.70
CA ILE A 265 15.37 -29.22 43.71
C ILE A 265 15.10 -28.11 44.74
N ASP A 266 14.77 -26.91 44.27
CA ASP A 266 14.07 -25.88 45.05
C ASP A 266 12.58 -25.97 44.68
N GLU A 267 11.81 -26.67 45.51
CA GLU A 267 10.34 -26.68 45.46
C GLU A 267 9.86 -25.34 46.06
N ASP A 268 9.57 -24.33 45.23
CA ASP A 268 8.55 -23.27 45.48
C ASP A 268 8.55 -22.11 44.45
N ASP A 269 8.72 -22.38 43.14
CA ASP A 269 8.41 -21.40 42.08
C ASP A 269 7.48 -22.02 41.04
N GLU A 270 6.17 -21.96 41.32
CA GLU A 270 5.10 -22.12 40.32
C GLU A 270 5.06 -20.87 39.43
N ASP A 271 6.09 -20.67 38.61
CA ASP A 271 6.20 -19.60 37.61
C ASP A 271 5.80 -20.14 36.22
N ASP A 272 4.56 -19.81 35.82
CA ASP A 272 4.04 -19.45 34.49
C ASP A 272 4.77 -19.91 33.20
N GLY A 273 5.34 -21.11 33.21
CA GLY A 273 5.76 -21.81 32.00
C GLY A 273 4.52 -22.10 31.16
N GLU A 274 4.30 -21.27 30.13
CA GLU A 274 3.33 -21.45 29.05
C GLU A 274 3.61 -22.80 28.35
N TYR A 275 3.07 -23.86 28.94
CA TYR A 275 2.97 -25.17 28.34
C TYR A 275 2.11 -25.02 27.06
N ASP A 276 2.78 -24.77 25.93
CA ASP A 276 2.34 -25.21 24.60
C ASP A 276 2.53 -26.74 24.46
N GLY A 277 2.29 -27.44 25.57
CA GLY A 277 2.03 -28.87 25.57
C GLY A 277 0.82 -29.08 24.69
N LEU A 278 1.04 -29.81 23.61
CA LEU A 278 0.06 -30.33 22.68
C LEU A 278 -1.03 -31.11 23.42
N ASP A 279 -1.92 -30.39 24.11
CA ASP A 279 -3.13 -30.91 24.71
C ASP A 279 -4.10 -31.19 23.57
N LEU A 280 -3.81 -32.29 22.89
CA LEU A 280 -4.57 -32.97 21.84
C LEU A 280 -5.97 -33.39 22.29
N SER A 281 -6.41 -32.99 23.48
CA SER A 281 -7.74 -33.29 24.03
C SER A 281 -8.81 -32.25 23.72
N CYS A 282 -8.47 -31.07 23.17
CA CYS A 282 -9.51 -30.18 22.67
C CYS A 282 -9.98 -30.67 21.29
N THR A 283 -11.01 -31.52 21.29
CA THR A 283 -11.79 -31.94 20.12
C THR A 283 -12.48 -30.79 19.34
N GLY A 284 -12.10 -29.53 19.61
CA GLY A 284 -12.69 -28.31 19.06
C GLY A 284 -11.78 -27.61 18.06
N CYS A 285 -12.26 -27.41 16.83
CA CYS A 285 -11.76 -26.55 15.74
C CYS A 285 -10.31 -26.03 15.86
N SER A 286 -9.39 -26.52 15.04
CA SER A 286 -8.03 -25.96 14.85
C SER A 286 -7.99 -24.60 14.12
N CYS A 287 -9.12 -23.88 14.11
CA CYS A 287 -9.24 -22.63 13.39
C CYS A 287 -8.69 -21.45 14.23
N PRO A 288 -7.94 -20.51 13.62
CA PRO A 288 -7.30 -19.41 14.34
C PRO A 288 -8.27 -18.36 14.91
N PHE A 289 -9.57 -18.49 14.60
CA PHE A 289 -10.64 -17.62 15.09
C PHE A 289 -11.22 -18.05 16.45
N HIS A 290 -10.75 -19.18 17.00
CA HIS A 290 -11.24 -19.71 18.27
C HIS A 290 -10.58 -19.03 19.47
N ALA A 291 -11.31 -18.95 20.60
CA ALA A 291 -10.75 -18.56 21.89
C ALA A 291 -11.04 -19.65 22.93
N LYS A 292 -10.00 -20.08 23.65
CA LYS A 292 -10.06 -21.20 24.62
C LYS A 292 -11.11 -20.99 25.72
N HIS A 293 -11.43 -19.74 26.06
CA HIS A 293 -12.37 -19.40 27.12
C HIS A 293 -13.83 -19.29 26.66
N TRP A 294 -14.12 -19.45 25.37
CA TRP A 294 -15.48 -19.42 24.87
C TRP A 294 -16.17 -20.76 25.11
N PRO A 295 -17.37 -20.77 25.72
CA PRO A 295 -18.22 -21.95 25.68
C PRO A 295 -18.72 -22.19 24.24
N ASP A 296 -19.06 -23.44 23.92
CA ASP A 296 -19.37 -23.88 22.55
C ASP A 296 -20.39 -22.99 21.81
N PHE A 297 -21.47 -22.58 22.48
CA PHE A 297 -22.50 -21.76 21.83
C PHE A 297 -22.05 -20.32 21.53
N ILE A 298 -21.11 -19.73 22.31
CA ILE A 298 -20.47 -18.45 21.97
C ILE A 298 -19.48 -18.68 20.84
N ASN A 299 -18.69 -19.76 20.95
CA ASN A 299 -17.74 -20.14 19.94
C ASN A 299 -18.41 -20.23 18.57
N ASP A 300 -19.61 -20.82 18.46
CA ASP A 300 -20.36 -20.91 17.21
C ASP A 300 -20.72 -19.54 16.60
N GLN A 301 -20.88 -18.50 17.42
CA GLN A 301 -21.15 -17.14 16.93
C GLN A 301 -19.96 -16.52 16.18
N ARG A 302 -18.74 -17.09 16.32
CA ARG A 302 -17.57 -16.66 15.52
C ARG A 302 -17.82 -16.77 14.02
N LEU A 303 -18.62 -17.76 13.60
CA LEU A 303 -18.93 -17.97 12.19
C LEU A 303 -19.81 -16.84 11.66
N HIS A 304 -20.78 -16.39 12.46
CA HIS A 304 -21.64 -15.26 12.12
C HIS A 304 -20.86 -13.93 12.08
N LEU A 305 -19.99 -13.68 13.08
CA LEU A 305 -19.11 -12.51 13.06
C LEU A 305 -18.24 -12.48 11.80
N ARG A 306 -17.63 -13.61 11.46
CA ARG A 306 -16.82 -13.73 10.24
C ARG A 306 -17.61 -13.47 8.97
N GLU A 307 -18.85 -13.94 8.88
CA GLU A 307 -19.73 -13.64 7.74
C GLU A 307 -20.00 -12.14 7.62
N LEU A 308 -20.27 -11.45 8.74
CA LEU A 308 -20.47 -10.00 8.75
C LEU A 308 -19.19 -9.25 8.29
N VAL A 309 -18.02 -9.69 8.77
CA VAL A 309 -16.72 -9.12 8.35
C VAL A 309 -16.46 -9.40 6.86
N GLU A 310 -16.64 -10.64 6.39
CA GLU A 310 -16.48 -11.01 4.97
C GLU A 310 -17.40 -10.17 4.07
N ASN A 311 -18.67 -9.98 4.47
CA ASN A 311 -19.62 -9.14 3.75
C ASN A 311 -19.17 -7.67 3.67
N ARG A 312 -18.66 -7.10 4.78
CA ARG A 312 -18.15 -5.72 4.78
C ARG A 312 -16.92 -5.57 3.90
N LEU A 313 -15.96 -6.50 4.01
CA LEU A 313 -14.77 -6.50 3.16
C LEU A 313 -15.10 -6.67 1.67
N HIS A 314 -16.13 -7.45 1.33
CA HIS A 314 -16.67 -7.52 -0.05
C HIS A 314 -17.22 -6.16 -0.53
N ALA A 315 -17.95 -5.43 0.31
CA ALA A 315 -18.44 -4.09 -0.03
C ALA A 315 -17.27 -3.11 -0.31
N ASN A 316 -16.20 -3.20 0.47
CA ASN A 316 -14.99 -2.41 0.28
C ASN A 316 -14.28 -2.82 -1.02
N TYR A 317 -14.15 -4.12 -1.27
CA TYR A 317 -13.50 -4.65 -2.47
C TYR A 317 -14.24 -4.24 -3.75
N ARG A 318 -15.58 -4.24 -3.70
CA ARG A 318 -16.41 -3.78 -4.83
C ARG A 318 -16.18 -2.31 -5.14
N SER A 319 -15.86 -1.49 -4.15
CA SER A 319 -15.62 -0.05 -4.32
C SER A 319 -14.19 0.25 -4.75
N ASN A 320 -13.21 -0.44 -4.14
CA ASN A 320 -11.79 -0.25 -4.40
C ASN A 320 -11.05 -1.60 -4.37
N PRO A 321 -11.02 -2.35 -5.49
CA PRO A 321 -10.33 -3.63 -5.59
C PRO A 321 -8.83 -3.45 -5.36
N SER A 322 -8.23 -4.25 -4.47
CA SER A 322 -6.78 -4.31 -4.29
C SER A 322 -6.32 -5.76 -4.07
N LEU A 323 -5.06 -6.06 -4.38
CA LEU A 323 -4.52 -7.40 -4.19
C LEU A 323 -4.54 -7.84 -2.72
N LEU A 324 -4.20 -6.94 -1.79
CA LEU A 324 -4.19 -7.27 -0.36
C LEU A 324 -5.61 -7.60 0.13
N LEU A 325 -6.61 -6.78 -0.20
CA LEU A 325 -7.98 -7.04 0.18
C LEU A 325 -8.53 -8.34 -0.45
N TYR A 326 -8.15 -8.64 -1.69
CA TYR A 326 -8.45 -9.93 -2.32
C TYR A 326 -7.91 -11.11 -1.51
N GLN A 327 -6.66 -11.02 -1.05
CA GLN A 327 -6.01 -12.08 -0.27
C GLN A 327 -6.66 -12.27 1.10
N VAL A 328 -6.95 -11.16 1.79
CA VAL A 328 -7.61 -11.18 3.10
C VAL A 328 -9.00 -11.79 3.02
N ILE A 329 -9.82 -11.38 2.06
CA ILE A 329 -11.16 -11.98 1.89
C ILE A 329 -11.04 -13.48 1.59
N CYS A 330 -10.05 -13.88 0.78
CA CYS A 330 -9.79 -15.29 0.52
C CYS A 330 -9.29 -16.07 1.76
N SER A 331 -8.52 -15.43 2.66
CA SER A 331 -7.95 -16.09 3.83
C SER A 331 -9.00 -16.38 4.90
N ILE A 332 -9.98 -15.48 5.06
CA ILE A 332 -11.04 -15.63 6.06
C ILE A 332 -12.23 -16.46 5.55
N SER A 333 -12.42 -16.54 4.23
CA SER A 333 -13.63 -17.15 3.67
C SER A 333 -13.77 -18.65 3.99
N ASN A 334 -15.02 -19.05 4.26
CA ASN A 334 -15.40 -20.46 4.35
C ASN A 334 -15.25 -21.23 3.03
N ASN A 335 -15.54 -20.58 1.91
CA ASN A 335 -15.53 -21.20 0.59
C ASN A 335 -14.65 -20.38 -0.35
N VAL A 336 -13.34 -20.53 -0.15
CA VAL A 336 -12.30 -19.82 -0.91
C VAL A 336 -12.55 -19.90 -2.42
N THR A 337 -13.02 -21.03 -2.95
CA THR A 337 -13.27 -21.18 -4.39
C THR A 337 -14.44 -20.34 -4.88
N ALA A 338 -15.57 -20.34 -4.16
CA ALA A 338 -16.72 -19.52 -4.49
C ALA A 338 -16.40 -18.03 -4.33
N THR A 339 -15.72 -17.67 -3.25
CA THR A 339 -15.30 -16.29 -2.95
C THR A 339 -14.31 -15.76 -3.98
N LYS A 340 -13.31 -16.54 -4.38
CA LYS A 340 -12.40 -16.18 -5.50
C LYS A 340 -13.17 -15.90 -6.79
N ARG A 341 -14.19 -16.70 -7.12
CA ARG A 341 -15.01 -16.48 -8.31
C ARG A 341 -15.80 -15.17 -8.21
N THR A 342 -16.39 -14.88 -7.06
CA THR A 342 -17.11 -13.63 -6.80
C THR A 342 -16.18 -12.43 -6.89
N LEU A 343 -15.03 -12.46 -6.21
CA LEU A 343 -14.05 -11.39 -6.25
C LEU A 343 -13.55 -11.14 -7.66
N LEU A 344 -13.22 -12.19 -8.43
CA LEU A 344 -12.77 -12.02 -9.82
C LEU A 344 -13.84 -11.43 -10.73
N ARG A 345 -15.12 -11.74 -10.49
CA ARG A 345 -16.23 -11.07 -11.19
C ARG A 345 -16.24 -9.58 -10.85
N GLU A 346 -16.15 -9.22 -9.57
CA GLU A 346 -16.09 -7.83 -9.11
C GLU A 346 -14.83 -7.10 -9.64
N THR A 347 -13.68 -7.78 -9.72
CA THR A 347 -12.47 -7.24 -10.35
C THR A 347 -12.74 -6.90 -11.81
N ASN A 348 -13.37 -7.81 -12.58
CA ASN A 348 -13.68 -7.56 -13.99
C ASN A 348 -14.66 -6.40 -14.18
N GLU A 349 -15.69 -6.30 -13.34
CA GLU A 349 -16.72 -5.24 -13.42
C GLU A 349 -16.16 -3.86 -13.06
N ASN A 350 -15.12 -3.80 -12.22
CA ASN A 350 -14.55 -2.55 -11.72
C ASN A 350 -13.24 -2.14 -12.39
N ALA A 351 -12.51 -3.05 -13.04
CA ALA A 351 -11.14 -2.83 -13.52
C ALA A 351 -10.97 -1.59 -14.40
N THR A 352 -12.02 -1.06 -15.02
CA THR A 352 -11.96 0.01 -16.02
C THR A 352 -12.55 1.33 -15.51
N LYS A 353 -12.93 1.44 -14.24
CA LYS A 353 -13.64 2.61 -13.70
C LYS A 353 -12.73 3.77 -13.33
N SER A 354 -11.50 3.48 -12.91
CA SER A 354 -10.50 4.47 -12.53
C SER A 354 -9.07 3.92 -12.64
N ALA A 355 -8.08 4.81 -12.58
CA ALA A 355 -6.67 4.44 -12.54
C ALA A 355 -6.33 3.50 -11.37
N ASP A 356 -6.91 3.71 -10.18
CA ASP A 356 -6.63 2.84 -9.02
C ASP A 356 -7.26 1.45 -9.19
N THR A 357 -8.46 1.37 -9.78
CA THR A 357 -9.14 0.08 -10.02
C THR A 357 -8.43 -0.78 -11.07
N ILE A 358 -7.85 -0.20 -12.13
CA ILE A 358 -7.08 -0.96 -13.12
C ILE A 358 -5.78 -1.48 -12.51
N VAL A 359 -5.11 -0.68 -11.66
CA VAL A 359 -3.90 -1.08 -10.96
C VAL A 359 -4.20 -2.29 -10.06
N GLY A 360 -5.22 -2.18 -9.21
CA GLY A 360 -5.63 -3.30 -8.34
C GLY A 360 -6.04 -4.55 -9.13
N ALA A 361 -6.72 -4.38 -10.27
CA ALA A 361 -7.06 -5.49 -11.15
C ALA A 361 -5.82 -6.17 -11.75
N LEU A 362 -4.85 -5.38 -12.23
CA LEU A 362 -3.59 -5.90 -12.76
C LEU A 362 -2.82 -6.67 -11.69
N GLU A 363 -2.69 -6.15 -10.47
CA GLU A 363 -2.02 -6.85 -9.37
C GLU A 363 -2.67 -8.21 -9.05
N VAL A 364 -4.00 -8.26 -9.01
CA VAL A 364 -4.76 -9.51 -8.83
C VAL A 364 -4.47 -10.49 -9.96
N TYR A 365 -4.53 -10.05 -11.22
CA TYR A 365 -4.26 -10.94 -12.36
C TYR A 365 -2.79 -11.36 -12.50
N ILE A 366 -1.84 -10.50 -12.10
CA ILE A 366 -0.42 -10.83 -11.98
C ILE A 366 -0.24 -11.95 -10.96
N ARG A 367 -0.83 -11.81 -9.77
CA ARG A 367 -0.75 -12.83 -8.71
C ARG A 367 -1.32 -14.17 -9.15
N LEU A 368 -2.38 -14.14 -9.96
CA LEU A 368 -3.04 -15.32 -10.52
C LEU A 368 -2.43 -15.82 -11.82
N THR A 369 -1.37 -15.18 -12.33
CA THR A 369 -0.71 -15.51 -13.61
C THR A 369 -1.67 -15.55 -14.81
N ASN A 370 -2.74 -14.76 -14.79
CA ASN A 370 -3.76 -14.75 -15.85
C ASN A 370 -3.36 -13.78 -16.98
N THR A 371 -2.45 -14.23 -17.84
CA THR A 371 -1.84 -13.41 -18.90
C THR A 371 -2.86 -12.88 -19.91
N ASN A 372 -3.90 -13.66 -20.22
CA ASN A 372 -4.96 -13.24 -21.15
C ASN A 372 -5.73 -12.01 -20.62
N LYS A 373 -6.04 -11.99 -19.32
CA LYS A 373 -6.72 -10.85 -18.69
C LYS A 373 -5.80 -9.63 -18.57
N ILE A 374 -4.52 -9.84 -18.24
CA ILE A 374 -3.53 -8.77 -18.24
C ILE A 374 -3.42 -8.14 -19.63
N ALA A 375 -3.22 -8.94 -20.67
CA ALA A 375 -3.09 -8.47 -22.04
C ALA A 375 -4.34 -7.72 -22.50
N GLY A 376 -5.54 -8.26 -22.24
CA GLY A 376 -6.80 -7.61 -22.61
C GLY A 376 -7.03 -6.27 -21.90
N LEU A 377 -6.67 -6.17 -20.61
CA LEU A 377 -6.75 -4.90 -19.87
C LEU A 377 -5.77 -3.87 -20.42
N LEU A 378 -4.53 -4.26 -20.69
CA LEU A 378 -3.52 -3.36 -21.26
C LEU A 378 -3.87 -2.94 -22.70
N ASP A 379 -4.50 -3.81 -23.49
CA ASP A 379 -4.90 -3.47 -24.86
C ASP A 379 -5.99 -2.39 -24.90
N THR A 380 -6.94 -2.47 -23.96
CA THR A 380 -8.14 -1.62 -23.97
C THR A 380 -8.05 -0.41 -23.04
N HIS A 381 -7.28 -0.49 -21.95
CA HIS A 381 -7.30 0.49 -20.86
C HIS A 381 -5.91 0.93 -20.38
N TYR A 382 -4.85 0.68 -21.13
CA TYR A 382 -3.50 1.16 -20.78
C TYR A 382 -3.44 2.67 -20.53
N HIS A 383 -4.27 3.46 -21.23
CA HIS A 383 -4.37 4.91 -21.04
C HIS A 383 -4.84 5.36 -19.63
N LEU A 384 -5.42 4.46 -18.82
CA LEU A 384 -5.80 4.76 -17.44
C LEU A 384 -4.62 4.69 -16.46
N LEU A 385 -3.50 4.05 -16.86
CA LEU A 385 -2.32 3.93 -16.01
C LEU A 385 -1.55 5.25 -15.99
N ARG A 386 -1.12 5.66 -14.80
CA ARG A 386 -0.34 6.87 -14.60
C ARG A 386 1.14 6.53 -14.52
N SER A 387 1.99 7.55 -14.66
CA SER A 387 3.44 7.40 -14.52
C SER A 387 3.87 6.80 -13.17
N ARG A 388 3.09 7.02 -12.09
CA ARG A 388 3.35 6.43 -10.77
C ARG A 388 3.04 4.94 -10.67
N ASP A 389 2.18 4.43 -11.57
CA ASP A 389 1.75 3.04 -11.59
C ASP A 389 2.74 2.14 -12.37
N ALA A 390 3.89 2.69 -12.77
CA ALA A 390 4.89 2.03 -13.61
C ALA A 390 5.41 0.71 -13.01
N GLU A 391 5.49 0.58 -11.69
CA GLU A 391 5.95 -0.65 -11.05
C GLU A 391 4.98 -1.82 -11.31
N VAL A 392 3.67 -1.59 -11.13
CA VAL A 392 2.63 -2.58 -11.39
C VAL A 392 2.59 -2.93 -12.88
N LEU A 393 2.73 -1.92 -13.75
CA LEU A 393 2.82 -2.14 -15.19
C LEU A 393 4.07 -2.95 -15.59
N GLN A 394 5.24 -2.68 -15.00
CA GLN A 394 6.45 -3.47 -15.22
C GLN A 394 6.28 -4.93 -14.75
N LYS A 395 5.60 -5.14 -13.60
CA LYS A 395 5.23 -6.49 -13.11
C LYS A 395 4.26 -7.17 -14.10
N ALA A 396 3.29 -6.45 -14.64
CA ALA A 396 2.36 -6.94 -15.66
C ALA A 396 3.08 -7.38 -16.93
N VAL A 397 3.96 -6.54 -17.47
CA VAL A 397 4.76 -6.86 -18.66
C VAL A 397 5.68 -8.06 -18.40
N ARG A 398 6.27 -8.16 -17.21
CA ARG A 398 7.09 -9.32 -16.82
C ARG A 398 6.26 -10.60 -16.77
N ALA A 399 5.03 -10.54 -16.24
CA ALA A 399 4.12 -11.69 -16.23
C ALA A 399 3.75 -12.12 -17.65
N LEU A 400 3.48 -11.18 -18.56
CA LEU A 400 3.23 -11.47 -19.98
C LEU A 400 4.46 -12.09 -20.66
N ALA A 401 5.65 -11.54 -20.43
CA ALA A 401 6.89 -12.04 -21.01
C ALA A 401 7.30 -13.43 -20.48
N SER A 402 6.88 -13.77 -19.27
CA SER A 402 7.12 -15.10 -18.68
C SER A 402 6.16 -16.14 -19.23
N SER A 403 5.10 -15.72 -19.92
CA SER A 403 4.17 -16.63 -20.58
C SER A 403 4.76 -17.12 -21.91
N ASN A 404 4.60 -18.41 -22.22
CA ASN A 404 5.12 -19.01 -23.46
C ASN A 404 4.39 -18.54 -24.73
N PHE A 405 3.56 -17.50 -24.65
CA PHE A 405 2.73 -17.02 -25.75
C PHE A 405 3.45 -15.88 -26.49
N SER A 406 4.02 -16.19 -27.65
CA SER A 406 4.65 -15.20 -28.56
C SER A 406 3.70 -14.11 -29.06
N VAL A 407 2.39 -14.31 -28.90
CA VAL A 407 1.35 -13.36 -29.34
C VAL A 407 1.47 -12.02 -28.60
N HIS A 408 1.93 -12.02 -27.35
CA HIS A 408 2.05 -10.79 -26.54
C HIS A 408 3.34 -10.00 -26.79
N THR A 409 4.34 -10.57 -27.48
CA THR A 409 5.65 -9.95 -27.66
C THR A 409 5.56 -8.58 -28.35
N ILE A 410 4.71 -8.44 -29.38
CA ILE A 410 4.52 -7.16 -30.08
C ILE A 410 3.96 -6.09 -29.14
N GLN A 411 2.91 -6.44 -28.38
CA GLN A 411 2.28 -5.55 -27.40
C GLN A 411 3.26 -5.13 -26.30
N ILE A 412 4.00 -6.09 -25.74
CA ILE A 412 5.04 -5.86 -24.73
C ILE A 412 6.06 -4.84 -25.24
N MET A 413 6.60 -5.07 -26.44
CA MET A 413 7.62 -4.19 -27.02
C MET A 413 7.08 -2.78 -27.28
N ALA A 414 5.82 -2.64 -27.71
CA ALA A 414 5.18 -1.34 -27.93
C ALA A 414 5.01 -0.56 -26.61
N ILE A 415 4.48 -1.19 -25.56
CA ILE A 415 4.33 -0.56 -24.23
C ILE A 415 5.69 -0.09 -23.71
N VAL A 416 6.67 -0.98 -23.79
CA VAL A 416 8.03 -0.72 -23.30
C VAL A 416 8.72 0.40 -24.08
N GLU A 417 8.56 0.46 -25.41
CA GLU A 417 9.06 1.57 -26.22
C GLU A 417 8.42 2.90 -25.79
N GLN A 418 7.10 2.91 -25.65
CA GLN A 418 6.35 4.10 -25.25
C GLN A 418 6.79 4.59 -23.88
N GLU A 419 6.83 3.71 -22.89
CA GLU A 419 7.20 4.04 -21.51
C GLU A 419 8.65 4.55 -21.39
N LEU A 420 9.60 3.96 -22.12
CA LEU A 420 10.97 4.48 -22.16
C LEU A 420 11.01 5.89 -22.76
N LEU A 421 10.30 6.10 -23.86
CA LEU A 421 10.25 7.41 -24.52
C LEU A 421 9.61 8.47 -23.61
N GLU A 422 8.56 8.12 -22.89
CA GLU A 422 7.94 8.99 -21.88
C GLU A 422 8.91 9.31 -20.73
N CYS A 423 9.65 8.32 -20.21
CA CYS A 423 10.69 8.56 -19.20
C CYS A 423 11.75 9.54 -19.71
N ILE A 424 12.23 9.35 -20.94
CA ILE A 424 13.22 10.22 -21.58
C ILE A 424 12.68 11.65 -21.71
N ARG A 425 11.43 11.80 -22.14
CA ARG A 425 10.77 13.12 -22.27
C ARG A 425 10.55 13.78 -20.92
N ALA A 426 10.15 13.03 -19.88
CA ALA A 426 9.97 13.54 -18.54
C ALA A 426 11.29 14.04 -17.94
N ILE A 427 12.37 13.27 -18.08
CA ILE A 427 13.71 13.69 -17.65
C ILE A 427 14.17 14.91 -18.44
N HIS A 428 13.99 14.92 -19.76
CA HIS A 428 14.32 16.08 -20.59
C HIS A 428 13.53 17.34 -20.17
N ALA A 429 12.23 17.23 -19.91
CA ALA A 429 11.41 18.35 -19.44
C ALA A 429 11.89 18.87 -18.08
N ALA A 430 12.17 17.97 -17.13
CA ALA A 430 12.69 18.32 -15.81
C ALA A 430 14.07 19.00 -15.88
N VAL A 431 14.97 18.51 -16.74
CA VAL A 431 16.27 19.13 -17.00
C VAL A 431 16.10 20.49 -17.71
N SER A 432 15.20 20.59 -18.69
CA SER A 432 14.94 21.83 -19.42
C SER A 432 14.36 22.93 -18.55
N ALA A 433 13.62 22.59 -17.49
CA ALA A 433 13.11 23.56 -16.53
C ALA A 433 14.24 24.29 -15.77
N ILE A 434 15.41 23.65 -15.60
CA ILE A 434 16.56 24.20 -14.88
C ILE A 434 17.63 24.73 -15.84
N PHE A 435 17.85 24.02 -16.95
CA PHE A 435 18.82 24.35 -17.98
C PHE A 435 18.13 24.93 -19.22
N GLY A 436 17.18 25.86 -19.08
CA GLY A 436 16.34 26.31 -20.21
C GLY A 436 17.10 26.87 -21.41
N ASN A 437 18.31 27.41 -21.19
CA ASN A 437 19.11 28.04 -22.25
C ASN A 437 19.86 27.03 -23.12
N HIS A 438 19.97 25.75 -22.73
CA HIS A 438 20.74 24.75 -23.50
C HIS A 438 20.24 24.58 -24.94
N ASN A 439 18.99 24.95 -25.22
CA ASN A 439 18.38 24.86 -26.53
C ASN A 439 18.67 26.05 -27.46
N LEU A 440 19.27 27.14 -26.95
CA LEU A 440 19.61 28.31 -27.76
C LEU A 440 20.70 27.96 -28.80
N PRO A 441 20.65 28.52 -30.03
CA PRO A 441 21.62 28.21 -31.08
C PRO A 441 23.08 28.44 -30.67
N VAL A 442 23.33 29.48 -29.87
CA VAL A 442 24.67 29.81 -29.35
C VAL A 442 25.21 28.68 -28.48
N HIS A 443 24.42 28.19 -27.52
CA HIS A 443 24.80 27.09 -26.64
C HIS A 443 24.90 25.75 -27.39
N LYS A 444 24.09 25.52 -28.42
CA LYS A 444 24.23 24.33 -29.28
C LYS A 444 25.54 24.33 -30.06
N SER A 445 25.90 25.46 -30.66
CA SER A 445 27.17 25.64 -31.38
C SER A 445 28.38 25.46 -30.45
N GLU A 446 28.31 26.04 -29.25
CA GLU A 446 29.38 25.90 -28.26
C GLU A 446 29.53 24.46 -27.78
N LEU A 447 28.41 23.77 -27.52
CA LEU A 447 28.41 22.36 -27.16
C LEU A 447 29.08 21.48 -28.24
N GLU A 448 28.78 21.72 -29.51
CA GLU A 448 29.47 21.02 -30.61
C GLU A 448 30.98 21.29 -30.65
N GLY A 449 31.39 22.51 -30.31
CA GLY A 449 32.80 22.87 -30.12
C GLY A 449 33.45 22.06 -29.01
N ILE A 450 32.82 22.02 -27.83
CA ILE A 450 33.30 21.26 -26.66
C ILE A 450 33.40 19.76 -26.96
N LEU A 451 32.40 19.19 -27.66
CA LEU A 451 32.38 17.77 -28.00
C LEU A 451 33.52 17.34 -28.93
N LYS A 452 34.09 18.26 -29.72
CA LYS A 452 35.26 18.01 -30.59
C LYS A 452 36.59 18.03 -29.82
N LEU A 453 36.64 18.65 -28.65
CA LEU A 453 37.84 18.67 -27.81
C LEU A 453 38.11 17.29 -27.21
N ARG A 454 39.39 16.97 -26.99
CA ARG A 454 39.80 15.70 -26.38
C ARG A 454 39.28 15.61 -24.95
N VAL A 455 38.64 14.49 -24.60
CA VAL A 455 38.17 14.22 -23.23
C VAL A 455 39.35 14.26 -22.25
N GLY A 456 39.17 14.95 -21.12
CA GLY A 456 40.16 15.07 -20.04
C GLY A 456 41.15 16.22 -20.18
N THR A 457 41.07 17.06 -21.22
CA THR A 457 41.88 18.29 -21.29
C THR A 457 41.29 19.38 -20.40
N GLN A 458 42.17 20.24 -19.85
CA GLN A 458 41.74 21.38 -19.05
C GLN A 458 40.84 22.33 -19.85
N GLU A 459 41.18 22.61 -21.10
CA GLU A 459 40.37 23.45 -22.00
C GLU A 459 38.93 22.94 -22.15
N ARG A 460 38.74 21.62 -22.31
CA ARG A 460 37.40 21.04 -22.40
C ARG A 460 36.67 21.16 -21.07
N ASN A 461 37.39 20.98 -19.96
CA ASN A 461 36.81 21.07 -18.64
C ASN A 461 36.30 22.48 -18.32
N ASP A 462 37.09 23.49 -18.62
CA ASP A 462 36.74 24.90 -18.38
C ASP A 462 35.54 25.30 -19.24
N ARG A 463 35.59 25.04 -20.55
CA ARG A 463 34.47 25.38 -21.46
C ARG A 463 33.19 24.63 -21.13
N ALA A 464 33.29 23.38 -20.67
CA ALA A 464 32.11 22.62 -20.26
C ALA A 464 31.51 23.15 -18.96
N ASN A 465 32.32 23.63 -18.00
CA ASN A 465 31.81 24.32 -16.81
C ASN A 465 31.08 25.60 -17.20
N ASP A 466 31.72 26.45 -18.01
CA ASP A 466 31.17 27.72 -18.47
C ASP A 466 29.86 27.49 -19.25
N TRP A 467 29.82 26.45 -20.09
CA TRP A 467 28.61 26.07 -20.83
C TRP A 467 27.48 25.64 -19.90
N VAL A 468 27.75 24.83 -18.87
CA VAL A 468 26.72 24.38 -17.92
C VAL A 468 26.16 25.57 -17.16
N GLU A 469 27.01 26.49 -16.70
CA GLU A 469 26.58 27.72 -16.02
C GLU A 469 25.73 28.62 -16.92
N ALA A 470 26.16 28.82 -18.17
CA ALA A 470 25.41 29.63 -19.12
C ALA A 470 24.10 28.97 -19.59
N ALA A 471 24.03 27.64 -19.59
CA ALA A 471 22.83 26.88 -19.92
C ALA A 471 21.76 26.95 -18.81
N MET A 472 22.14 27.24 -17.57
CA MET A 472 21.21 27.40 -16.47
C MET A 472 20.34 28.64 -16.65
N THR A 473 19.04 28.46 -16.44
CA THR A 473 18.10 29.56 -16.25
C THR A 473 17.91 29.73 -14.75
N LEU A 474 18.29 30.89 -14.20
CA LEU A 474 17.87 31.32 -12.86
C LEU A 474 16.36 31.62 -12.90
N GLY A 475 15.55 30.58 -13.07
CA GLY A 475 14.10 30.64 -13.15
C GLY A 475 13.47 30.26 -11.82
N SER A 476 12.35 30.92 -11.50
CA SER A 476 11.55 30.69 -10.30
C SER A 476 11.25 29.21 -10.04
N PRO A 477 11.13 28.79 -8.76
CA PRO A 477 10.79 27.42 -8.41
C PRO A 477 9.55 26.94 -9.16
N MET A 478 9.60 25.69 -9.64
CA MET A 478 8.48 25.03 -10.33
C MET A 478 7.22 25.10 -9.45
N ASN A 479 6.12 25.62 -9.99
CA ASN A 479 4.85 25.75 -9.27
C ASN A 479 4.37 24.35 -8.79
N PRO A 480 3.97 24.18 -7.51
CA PRO A 480 3.43 22.92 -6.98
C PRO A 480 2.28 22.33 -7.83
N MET A 481 1.45 23.17 -8.43
CA MET A 481 0.39 22.74 -9.36
C MET A 481 0.94 22.04 -10.60
N ALA A 482 2.11 22.46 -11.09
CA ALA A 482 2.77 21.82 -12.23
C ALA A 482 3.34 20.44 -11.85
N ILE A 483 3.75 20.24 -10.60
CA ILE A 483 4.16 18.94 -10.06
C ILE A 483 2.95 18.00 -9.96
N ALA A 484 1.87 18.45 -9.33
CA ALA A 484 0.63 17.68 -9.21
C ALA A 484 0.05 17.29 -10.59
N ALA A 485 0.05 18.22 -11.55
CA ALA A 485 -0.40 17.95 -12.92
C ALA A 485 0.46 16.87 -13.61
N MET A 486 1.78 16.90 -13.42
CA MET A 486 2.69 15.86 -13.94
C MET A 486 2.34 14.48 -13.39
N MET A 487 2.00 14.38 -12.10
CA MET A 487 1.64 13.13 -11.46
C MET A 487 0.29 12.59 -11.89
N MET A 488 -0.65 13.48 -12.18
CA MET A 488 -1.98 13.14 -12.70
C MET A 488 -1.96 12.74 -14.18
N GLY A 489 -0.78 12.74 -14.84
CA GLY A 489 -0.65 12.42 -16.25
C GLY A 489 -1.24 13.50 -17.17
N LEU A 490 -1.41 14.72 -16.66
CA LEU A 490 -1.89 15.84 -17.48
C LEU A 490 -0.74 16.35 -18.36
N PRO A 491 -0.94 16.49 -19.68
CA PRO A 491 0.10 16.93 -20.58
C PRO A 491 0.58 18.33 -20.21
N PHE A 492 1.89 18.49 -20.03
CA PHE A 492 2.54 19.79 -19.98
C PHE A 492 2.36 20.49 -21.34
N GLY A 493 1.72 21.66 -21.35
CA GLY A 493 1.75 22.52 -22.54
C GLY A 493 0.48 23.29 -22.86
N LEU A 494 -0.20 23.90 -21.88
CA LEU A 494 -0.83 25.19 -22.20
C LEU A 494 0.24 26.26 -21.93
N PRO A 495 0.90 26.78 -22.99
CA PRO A 495 1.79 27.92 -22.84
C PRO A 495 0.92 29.10 -22.43
N PHE A 496 1.23 29.73 -21.31
CA PHE A 496 0.74 31.06 -20.96
C PHE A 496 -0.78 31.26 -21.14
N ILE A 497 -1.56 31.02 -20.08
CA ILE A 497 -2.62 32.00 -19.82
C ILE A 497 -1.85 33.21 -19.28
N PRO A 498 -1.72 34.31 -20.05
CA PRO A 498 -1.31 35.54 -19.42
C PRO A 498 -2.41 35.82 -18.40
N MET A 499 -2.06 35.89 -17.13
CA MET A 499 -2.95 36.50 -16.15
C MET A 499 -3.00 38.00 -16.50
N GLU A 500 -3.78 38.33 -17.54
CA GLU A 500 -4.23 39.69 -17.81
C GLU A 500 -5.16 40.06 -16.65
N ASP A 501 -4.56 40.80 -15.72
CA ASP A 501 -5.14 41.91 -14.96
C ASP A 501 -6.67 42.02 -15.06
N GLY A 502 -7.37 41.29 -14.19
CA GLY A 502 -8.83 41.20 -14.33
C GLY A 502 -9.58 40.38 -13.29
N GLY A 503 -9.33 40.60 -12.00
CA GLY A 503 -10.36 40.46 -10.97
C GLY A 503 -10.50 39.12 -10.22
N HIS A 504 -10.11 39.20 -8.95
CA HIS A 504 -10.57 38.45 -7.77
C HIS A 504 -10.16 36.98 -7.57
N GLU A 505 -9.54 36.79 -6.40
CA GLU A 505 -9.08 35.56 -5.73
C GLU A 505 -7.71 35.04 -6.18
N ASP A 506 -6.70 35.58 -5.48
CA ASP A 506 -5.30 35.20 -5.54
C ASP A 506 -5.11 33.79 -4.96
N VAL A 507 -5.35 32.75 -5.78
CA VAL A 507 -5.07 31.33 -5.43
C VAL A 507 -3.58 31.12 -5.10
N THR A 508 -2.72 32.02 -5.54
CA THR A 508 -1.28 32.05 -5.20
C THR A 508 -1.01 32.52 -3.77
N ALA A 509 -1.88 33.34 -3.16
CA ALA A 509 -1.72 33.74 -1.75
C ALA A 509 -1.89 32.56 -0.76
N PHE A 510 -2.59 31.49 -1.15
CA PHE A 510 -2.70 30.27 -0.33
C PHE A 510 -1.41 29.41 -0.36
N LEU A 511 -0.53 29.65 -1.34
CA LEU A 511 0.75 28.93 -1.49
C LEU A 511 1.94 29.69 -0.89
N ASP A 512 1.85 31.01 -0.74
CA ASP A 512 2.86 31.83 -0.05
C ASP A 512 2.88 31.60 1.47
N ASP A 513 1.78 31.05 2.04
CA ASP A 513 1.67 30.65 3.46
C ASP A 513 2.14 29.20 3.72
N VAL A 514 2.56 28.46 2.69
CA VAL A 514 3.17 27.14 2.90
C VAL A 514 4.61 27.35 3.34
N ASP A 515 4.87 27.12 4.63
CA ASP A 515 6.20 27.18 5.19
C ASP A 515 7.09 26.13 4.51
N THR A 516 7.83 26.55 3.49
CA THR A 516 8.80 25.71 2.76
C THR A 516 9.93 25.18 3.63
N SER A 517 10.04 25.65 4.89
CA SER A 517 10.97 25.13 5.88
C SER A 517 10.37 24.05 6.80
N ASP A 518 9.10 23.69 6.62
CA ASP A 518 8.46 22.59 7.33
C ASP A 518 9.03 21.22 6.86
N PRO A 519 9.68 20.44 7.75
CA PRO A 519 10.20 19.12 7.41
C PRO A 519 9.12 18.12 6.96
N ASP A 520 7.87 18.25 7.43
CA ASP A 520 6.77 17.35 7.04
C ASP A 520 6.37 17.60 5.57
N PHE A 521 6.52 18.85 5.09
CA PHE A 521 6.29 19.19 3.70
C PHE A 521 7.36 18.59 2.78
N GLU A 522 8.61 18.41 3.26
CA GLU A 522 9.63 17.71 2.50
C GLU A 522 9.35 16.21 2.37
N GLU A 523 8.80 15.56 3.40
CA GLU A 523 8.40 14.15 3.36
C GLU A 523 7.26 13.91 2.37
N VAL A 524 6.20 14.73 2.46
CA VAL A 524 5.10 14.76 1.49
C VAL A 524 5.66 14.96 0.09
N ASN A 525 6.47 16.00 -0.13
CA ASN A 525 7.09 16.22 -1.43
C ASN A 525 7.98 15.07 -1.88
N ALA A 526 8.69 14.38 -0.97
CA ALA A 526 9.50 13.22 -1.29
C ALA A 526 8.64 12.04 -1.77
N GLU A 527 7.49 11.81 -1.15
CA GLU A 527 6.50 10.81 -1.58
C GLU A 527 5.93 11.15 -2.97
N PHE A 528 5.69 12.44 -3.22
CA PHE A 528 5.14 12.93 -4.49
C PHE A 528 6.20 13.21 -5.58
N ARG A 529 7.51 13.06 -5.29
CA ARG A 529 8.56 13.26 -6.30
C ARG A 529 8.51 12.14 -7.35
N PRO A 530 8.52 12.47 -8.66
CA PRO A 530 8.60 11.45 -9.70
C PRO A 530 9.89 10.63 -9.55
N LYS A 531 9.76 9.31 -9.41
CA LYS A 531 10.90 8.36 -9.34
C LYS A 531 11.53 8.16 -10.73
N LEU A 532 12.06 9.24 -11.33
CA LEU A 532 12.53 9.28 -12.71
C LEU A 532 13.62 8.22 -13.00
N ARG A 533 14.57 8.07 -12.07
CA ARG A 533 15.64 7.07 -12.15
C ARG A 533 15.06 5.66 -12.13
N ASP A 534 14.28 5.32 -11.11
CA ASP A 534 13.78 3.96 -10.91
C ASP A 534 12.83 3.54 -12.03
N ARG A 535 12.00 4.47 -12.53
CA ARG A 535 11.13 4.21 -13.68
C ARG A 535 11.95 3.89 -14.94
N PHE A 536 12.93 4.72 -15.29
CA PHE A 536 13.77 4.49 -16.46
C PHE A 536 14.61 3.22 -16.33
N GLU A 537 15.31 3.04 -15.21
CA GLU A 537 16.12 1.85 -14.96
C GLU A 537 15.27 0.58 -14.92
N GLY A 538 14.06 0.63 -14.35
CA GLY A 538 13.13 -0.49 -14.30
C GLY A 538 12.75 -0.98 -15.69
N TRP A 539 12.39 -0.06 -16.59
CA TRP A 539 12.07 -0.37 -17.99
C TRP A 539 13.29 -0.86 -18.77
N TYR A 540 14.44 -0.18 -18.62
CA TYR A 540 15.69 -0.59 -19.25
C TYR A 540 16.13 -2.00 -18.83
N LYS A 541 16.14 -2.28 -17.51
CA LYS A 541 16.50 -3.60 -16.96
C LYS A 541 15.49 -4.67 -17.36
N LEU A 542 14.20 -4.32 -17.46
CA LEU A 542 13.18 -5.23 -17.96
C LEU A 542 13.52 -5.68 -19.38
N ILE A 543 13.80 -4.74 -20.29
CA ILE A 543 14.18 -5.05 -21.69
C ILE A 543 15.41 -5.93 -21.77
N GLU A 544 16.46 -5.64 -20.98
CA GLU A 544 17.68 -6.46 -21.01
C GLU A 544 17.42 -7.90 -20.56
N ARG A 545 16.38 -8.14 -19.74
CA ARG A 545 15.96 -9.47 -19.32
C ARG A 545 15.02 -10.15 -20.33
N LEU A 546 14.30 -9.37 -21.14
CA LEU A 546 13.52 -9.90 -22.26
C LEU A 546 14.50 -10.49 -23.29
N LYS A 547 14.55 -11.81 -23.42
CA LYS A 547 15.39 -12.51 -24.41
C LYS A 547 14.86 -12.38 -25.84
N GLU A 548 14.22 -11.25 -26.14
CA GLU A 548 13.54 -11.00 -27.39
C GLU A 548 14.53 -10.46 -28.45
N PRO A 549 14.52 -11.00 -29.69
CA PRO A 549 15.45 -10.55 -30.74
C PRO A 549 15.39 -9.06 -31.06
N ALA A 550 14.23 -8.43 -30.86
CA ALA A 550 14.01 -7.00 -31.13
C ALA A 550 14.55 -6.07 -30.02
N ALA A 551 14.84 -6.59 -28.81
CA ALA A 551 15.24 -5.79 -27.66
C ALA A 551 16.51 -4.94 -27.89
N PRO A 552 17.61 -5.47 -28.46
CA PRO A 552 18.80 -4.67 -28.74
C PRO A 552 18.55 -3.54 -29.74
N SER A 553 17.69 -3.78 -30.74
CA SER A 553 17.34 -2.77 -31.74
C SER A 553 16.55 -1.63 -31.11
N LEU A 554 15.57 -1.95 -30.25
CA LEU A 554 14.79 -0.95 -29.53
C LEU A 554 15.68 -0.06 -28.66
N LEU A 555 16.60 -0.65 -27.89
CA LEU A 555 17.54 0.12 -27.06
C LEU A 555 18.45 1.03 -27.90
N GLY A 556 18.89 0.57 -29.07
CA GLY A 556 19.62 1.39 -30.04
C GLY A 556 18.80 2.59 -30.53
N THR A 557 17.53 2.38 -30.88
CA THR A 557 16.60 3.46 -31.26
C THR A 557 16.39 4.46 -30.12
N MET A 558 16.22 4.00 -28.88
CA MET A 558 16.08 4.88 -27.72
C MET A 558 17.35 5.71 -27.49
N TYR A 559 18.54 5.14 -27.67
CA TYR A 559 19.80 5.88 -27.61
C TYR A 559 19.86 7.01 -28.64
N ILE A 560 19.47 6.74 -29.90
CA ILE A 560 19.41 7.76 -30.95
C ILE A 560 18.45 8.88 -30.55
N LYS A 561 17.22 8.54 -30.14
CA LYS A 561 16.20 9.51 -29.69
C LYS A 561 16.71 10.36 -28.51
N ILE A 562 17.43 9.77 -27.54
CA ILE A 562 18.03 10.52 -26.43
C ILE A 562 19.06 11.53 -26.93
N VAL A 563 19.96 11.12 -27.83
CA VAL A 563 21.02 11.99 -28.34
C VAL A 563 20.49 13.09 -29.26
N GLU A 564 19.38 12.85 -29.95
CA GLU A 564 18.66 13.86 -30.74
C GLU A 564 17.97 14.89 -29.84
N LEU A 565 17.28 14.43 -28.79
CA LEU A 565 16.56 15.30 -27.86
C LEU A 565 17.51 16.08 -26.94
N MET A 566 18.58 15.43 -26.47
CA MET A 566 19.55 15.97 -25.51
C MET A 566 20.98 15.78 -26.05
N PRO A 567 21.47 16.66 -26.94
CA PRO A 567 22.79 16.50 -27.57
C PRO A 567 23.96 16.44 -26.58
N PHE A 568 23.82 17.05 -25.40
CA PHE A 568 24.84 17.03 -24.34
C PHE A 568 25.11 15.63 -23.79
N MET A 569 24.19 14.67 -23.98
CA MET A 569 24.38 13.26 -23.62
C MET A 569 25.54 12.58 -24.38
N ARG A 570 26.09 13.23 -25.42
CA ARG A 570 27.32 12.80 -26.08
C ARG A 570 28.57 13.00 -25.21
N GLY A 571 28.59 13.93 -24.26
CA GLY A 571 29.71 14.18 -23.35
C GLY A 571 29.37 13.79 -21.91
N ALA A 572 29.86 12.63 -21.43
CA ALA A 572 29.58 12.19 -20.06
C ALA A 572 30.07 13.19 -19.01
N ASP A 573 31.24 13.80 -19.24
CA ASP A 573 31.83 14.86 -18.41
C ASP A 573 30.99 16.14 -18.36
N ILE A 574 30.17 16.41 -19.37
CA ILE A 574 29.23 17.54 -19.37
C ILE A 574 28.01 17.18 -18.50
N VAL A 575 27.50 15.96 -18.64
CA VAL A 575 26.37 15.48 -17.84
C VAL A 575 26.73 15.41 -16.35
N ASP A 576 27.94 14.96 -16.01
CA ASP A 576 28.41 14.88 -14.62
C ASP A 576 28.42 16.27 -13.95
N ARG A 577 28.80 17.32 -14.70
CA ARG A 577 28.71 18.72 -14.24
C ARG A 577 27.28 19.19 -14.07
N MET A 578 26.38 18.85 -14.99
CA MET A 578 24.96 19.17 -14.85
C MET A 578 24.36 18.48 -13.60
N VAL A 579 24.72 17.23 -13.34
CA VAL A 579 24.30 16.48 -12.15
C VAL A 579 24.87 17.10 -10.88
N LEU A 580 26.13 17.52 -10.89
CA LEU A 580 26.74 18.25 -9.76
C LEU A 580 25.96 19.54 -9.46
N ARG A 581 25.67 20.36 -10.48
CA ARG A 581 24.84 21.56 -10.31
C ARG A 581 23.43 21.25 -9.80
N LEU A 582 22.79 20.17 -10.26
CA LEU A 582 21.48 19.74 -9.76
C LEU A 582 21.53 19.30 -8.30
N SER A 583 22.65 18.74 -7.84
CA SER A 583 22.83 18.35 -6.43
C SER A 583 23.03 19.54 -5.49
N GLU A 584 23.51 20.67 -6.02
CA GLU A 584 23.65 21.93 -5.28
C GLU A 584 22.29 22.64 -5.09
N ILE A 585 21.27 22.30 -5.89
CA ILE A 585 19.93 22.88 -5.80
C ILE A 585 19.04 22.02 -4.89
N GLN A 586 18.56 22.60 -3.79
CA GLN A 586 17.68 21.93 -2.83
C GLN A 586 16.43 21.34 -3.53
N GLY A 587 16.11 20.09 -3.21
CA GLY A 587 14.94 19.38 -3.74
C GLY A 587 15.05 18.90 -5.21
N LYS A 588 16.16 19.17 -5.92
CA LYS A 588 16.33 18.77 -7.35
C LYS A 588 17.23 17.55 -7.57
N SER A 589 17.68 16.90 -6.51
CA SER A 589 18.51 15.68 -6.55
C SER A 589 17.89 14.54 -7.38
N HIS A 590 16.56 14.37 -7.33
CA HIS A 590 15.84 13.35 -8.10
C HIS A 590 15.97 13.52 -9.62
N ILE A 591 16.07 14.76 -10.12
CA ILE A 591 16.31 15.07 -11.53
C ILE A 591 17.74 14.66 -11.90
N GLY A 592 18.71 14.99 -11.04
CA GLY A 592 20.11 14.60 -11.21
C GLY A 592 20.28 13.08 -11.27
N GLN A 593 19.59 12.34 -10.41
CA GLN A 593 19.57 10.87 -10.43
C GLN A 593 19.01 10.30 -11.74
N GLY A 594 17.90 10.86 -12.25
CA GLY A 594 17.32 10.46 -13.54
C GLY A 594 18.25 10.75 -14.71
N LEU A 595 18.86 11.94 -14.74
CA LEU A 595 19.83 12.34 -15.77
C LEU A 595 21.08 11.45 -15.75
N HIS A 596 21.61 11.14 -14.57
CA HIS A 596 22.73 10.23 -14.40
C HIS A 596 22.41 8.82 -14.90
N ALA A 597 21.20 8.30 -14.65
CA ALA A 597 20.75 7.01 -15.17
C ALA A 597 20.71 6.98 -16.72
N LEU A 598 20.22 8.04 -17.36
CA LEU A 598 20.28 8.19 -18.82
C LEU A 598 21.73 8.25 -19.32
N SER A 599 22.63 8.92 -18.60
CA SER A 599 24.05 9.04 -18.98
C SER A 599 24.71 7.66 -19.02
N ASN A 600 24.52 6.88 -17.97
CA ASN A 600 25.03 5.51 -17.87
C ASN A 600 24.50 4.63 -18.99
N PHE A 601 23.20 4.72 -19.29
CA PHE A 601 22.60 4.04 -20.44
C PHE A 601 23.29 4.43 -21.76
N CYS A 602 23.45 5.74 -22.02
CA CYS A 602 24.12 6.24 -23.22
C CYS A 602 25.58 5.78 -23.34
N ILE A 603 26.32 5.71 -22.22
CA ILE A 603 27.69 5.19 -22.19
C ILE A 603 27.71 3.71 -22.59
N ILE A 604 26.81 2.89 -22.03
CA ILE A 604 26.69 1.47 -22.34
C ILE A 604 26.34 1.27 -23.82
N GLN A 605 25.33 1.98 -24.33
CA GLN A 605 24.90 1.86 -25.72
C GLN A 605 25.98 2.30 -26.70
N ARG A 606 26.71 3.38 -26.41
CA ARG A 606 27.83 3.82 -27.24
C ARG A 606 28.95 2.78 -27.31
N LYS A 607 29.29 2.14 -26.17
CA LYS A 607 30.25 1.03 -26.14
C LYS A 607 29.77 -0.14 -27.01
N LYS A 608 28.48 -0.51 -26.94
CA LYS A 608 27.85 -1.55 -27.77
C LYS A 608 27.92 -1.21 -29.26
N VAL A 609 27.57 0.02 -29.65
CA VAL A 609 27.65 0.50 -31.05
C VAL A 609 29.09 0.46 -31.57
N SER A 610 30.05 1.01 -30.82
CA SER A 610 31.48 0.99 -31.20
C SER A 610 32.03 -0.43 -31.34
N ALA A 611 31.65 -1.34 -30.44
CA ALA A 611 32.05 -2.74 -30.53
C ALA A 611 31.45 -3.44 -31.77
N ASN A 612 30.20 -3.14 -32.12
CA ASN A 612 29.54 -3.67 -33.31
C ASN A 612 30.19 -3.14 -34.59
N VAL A 613 30.51 -1.84 -34.67
CA VAL A 613 31.24 -1.26 -35.81
C VAL A 613 32.62 -1.89 -35.96
N LEU A 614 33.36 -2.08 -34.85
CA LEU A 614 34.66 -2.76 -34.89
C LEU A 614 34.54 -4.22 -35.34
N LYS A 615 33.50 -4.92 -34.89
CA LYS A 615 33.20 -6.31 -35.30
C LYS A 615 32.84 -6.40 -36.79
N GLN A 616 32.00 -5.49 -37.28
CA GLN A 616 31.65 -5.41 -38.71
C GLN A 616 32.86 -5.10 -39.58
N ARG A 617 33.71 -4.15 -39.16
CA ARG A 617 34.96 -3.83 -39.85
C ARG A 617 35.93 -5.01 -39.89
N ARG A 618 36.09 -5.74 -38.78
CA ARG A 618 36.92 -6.97 -38.76
C ARG A 618 36.33 -8.08 -39.63
N ALA A 619 35.00 -8.18 -39.70
CA ALA A 619 34.32 -9.16 -40.56
C ALA A 619 34.49 -8.81 -42.06
N SER A 620 34.39 -7.53 -42.43
CA SER A 620 34.63 -7.09 -43.81
C SER A 620 36.10 -7.22 -44.21
N GLU A 621 37.04 -6.92 -43.31
CA GLU A 621 38.47 -7.14 -43.52
C GLU A 621 38.78 -8.64 -43.72
N ARG A 622 38.16 -9.55 -42.95
CA ARG A 622 38.30 -11.01 -43.13
C ARG A 622 37.66 -11.55 -44.41
N ALA A 623 36.49 -11.05 -44.80
CA ALA A 623 35.85 -11.42 -46.06
C ALA A 623 36.67 -10.97 -47.28
N SER A 624 37.34 -9.81 -47.17
CA SER A 624 38.22 -9.27 -48.21
C SER A 624 39.55 -10.03 -48.31
N ALA A 625 40.10 -10.50 -47.18
CA ALA A 625 41.33 -11.31 -47.16
C ALA A 625 41.13 -12.77 -47.64
N GLY A 626 39.91 -13.30 -47.59
CA GLY A 626 39.60 -14.67 -48.06
C GLY A 626 39.44 -14.82 -49.59
N SER A 627 39.56 -13.75 -50.36
CA SER A 627 39.30 -13.76 -51.82
C SER A 627 40.57 -13.60 -52.68
N GLN A 628 41.78 -13.70 -52.09
CA GLN A 628 43.05 -13.50 -52.82
C GLN A 628 43.99 -14.71 -52.90
N ASP A 629 43.57 -15.92 -52.50
CA ASP A 629 44.38 -17.13 -52.70
C ASP A 629 43.58 -18.25 -53.41
N ALA A 630 43.40 -18.07 -54.71
CA ALA A 630 43.05 -19.15 -55.63
C ALA A 630 43.69 -18.87 -57.00
N SER A 631 45.00 -19.11 -57.11
CA SER A 631 45.64 -19.43 -58.38
C SER A 631 45.89 -20.95 -58.46
N PRO A 632 45.66 -21.59 -59.62
CA PRO A 632 45.54 -23.03 -59.73
C PRO A 632 46.91 -23.70 -59.92
N THR A 633 47.20 -24.74 -59.14
CA THR A 633 48.17 -25.77 -59.55
C THR A 633 47.42 -27.08 -59.77
N SER A 634 47.34 -27.43 -61.05
CA SER A 634 46.95 -28.73 -61.59
C SER A 634 47.75 -29.86 -60.93
N PHE A 635 47.08 -30.90 -60.41
CA PHE A 635 47.32 -32.34 -60.69
C PHE A 635 46.43 -33.23 -59.78
N GLY A 636 45.65 -34.14 -60.37
CA GLY A 636 45.29 -35.43 -59.76
C GLY A 636 43.90 -35.60 -59.10
N ASN A 637 42.94 -36.11 -59.88
CA ASN A 637 41.64 -36.73 -59.50
C ASN A 637 41.84 -38.05 -58.68
N PRO A 638 40.79 -38.79 -58.20
CA PRO A 638 39.35 -38.48 -58.02
C PRO A 638 38.76 -38.90 -56.64
N SER A 639 37.58 -38.35 -56.27
CA SER A 639 36.40 -39.06 -55.72
C SER A 639 35.28 -38.06 -55.35
N ALA A 640 34.05 -38.36 -55.77
CA ALA A 640 32.84 -37.53 -55.83
C ALA A 640 32.12 -37.33 -54.46
N PRO A 641 30.84 -36.84 -54.35
CA PRO A 641 29.98 -36.06 -55.27
C PRO A 641 29.24 -34.85 -54.60
N PHE A 642 28.46 -34.15 -55.44
CA PHE A 642 27.26 -33.32 -55.17
C PHE A 642 27.36 -31.79 -55.20
N SER A 643 26.76 -31.28 -56.29
CA SER A 643 26.37 -29.91 -56.60
C SER A 643 25.03 -29.54 -55.97
N PHE A 644 24.84 -28.25 -55.64
CA PHE A 644 23.75 -27.42 -56.19
C PHE A 644 24.09 -25.94 -55.97
N SER A 645 24.01 -25.15 -57.05
CA SER A 645 24.19 -23.71 -57.07
C SER A 645 22.91 -23.04 -57.60
N PHE A 646 22.56 -21.88 -57.06
CA PHE A 646 21.77 -20.87 -57.76
C PHE A 646 22.38 -19.49 -57.49
N LEU A 647 22.82 -18.83 -58.57
CA LEU A 647 23.14 -17.41 -58.68
C LEU A 647 21.93 -16.68 -59.27
N PRO A 648 21.72 -15.39 -58.95
CA PRO A 648 21.00 -14.48 -59.84
C PRO A 648 21.95 -13.47 -60.50
N GLN A 649 21.67 -13.21 -61.78
CA GLN A 649 22.31 -12.24 -62.66
C GLN A 649 21.49 -10.92 -62.68
N PRO A 650 22.09 -9.74 -62.89
CA PRO A 650 21.36 -8.48 -62.99
C PRO A 650 21.06 -8.08 -64.44
N SER A 651 19.90 -7.47 -64.69
CA SER A 651 19.57 -6.84 -65.97
C SER A 651 18.93 -5.45 -65.80
N GLN A 652 19.29 -4.59 -66.74
CA GLN A 652 19.02 -3.15 -66.93
C GLN A 652 17.55 -2.76 -67.20
N PRO A 653 17.22 -1.45 -67.27
CA PRO A 653 15.85 -0.90 -67.25
C PRO A 653 15.31 -0.53 -68.64
N SER A 654 13.97 -0.54 -68.81
CA SER A 654 13.27 0.16 -69.91
C SER A 654 11.76 0.38 -69.67
N SER A 655 11.35 1.66 -69.72
CA SER A 655 10.13 2.28 -70.31
C SER A 655 8.76 1.55 -70.47
N HIS A 656 7.70 2.20 -69.93
CA HIS A 656 6.27 2.37 -70.33
C HIS A 656 5.74 1.88 -71.71
N PRO A 657 4.40 1.92 -72.00
CA PRO A 657 3.12 1.74 -71.24
C PRO A 657 2.14 0.79 -72.06
N PRO A 658 0.77 0.86 -72.14
CA PRO A 658 -0.34 1.44 -71.33
C PRO A 658 -1.58 0.50 -71.10
N PHE A 659 -2.61 1.02 -70.39
CA PHE A 659 -4.09 0.89 -70.57
C PHE A 659 -4.80 -0.46 -70.87
N GLY A 660 -5.87 -0.75 -70.09
CA GLY A 660 -7.16 -1.25 -70.63
C GLY A 660 -7.90 -2.38 -69.85
N GLY A 661 -9.19 -2.14 -69.52
CA GLY A 661 -10.24 -3.14 -69.18
C GLY A 661 -10.50 -3.30 -67.66
N MET A 662 -11.56 -2.78 -67.01
CA MET A 662 -13.02 -2.77 -67.27
C MET A 662 -13.67 -4.14 -67.07
N GLU A 663 -14.29 -4.36 -65.90
CA GLU A 663 -15.42 -5.28 -65.68
C GLU A 663 -16.42 -4.58 -64.74
N ASP A 664 -17.54 -4.17 -65.33
CA ASP A 664 -18.81 -3.96 -64.67
C ASP A 664 -19.49 -5.34 -64.46
N VAL A 665 -20.44 -5.43 -63.52
CA VAL A 665 -21.88 -5.67 -63.78
C VAL A 665 -22.58 -6.22 -62.53
N ASP A 666 -23.64 -5.51 -62.15
CA ASP A 666 -24.87 -5.81 -61.37
C ASP A 666 -24.83 -6.34 -59.92
#